data_AF-R6JSA4-F1
#
_entry.id   AF-R6JSA4-F1
#
_cell.length_a   1.000
_cell.length_b   1.000
_cell.length_c   1.000
_cell.angle_alpha   90.00
_cell.angle_beta   90.00
_cell.angle_gamma   90.00
#
_symmetry.space_group_name_H-M   'P 1'
#
loop_
_entity.id
_entity.type
_entity.pdbx_description
1 polymer ?
#
loop_
_entity_poly.entity_id
_entity_poly.type
_entity_poly.pdbx_seq_one_letter_code
_entity_poly.pdbx_strand_id
1 'polypeptide(L)'
;MTQIEMTQIEMAQIGMTQMTKQIFFDRKQGTMFMDAPAAIADYCMREWPGECSHILRVADQVCRNSFLFDLKQDLERTWAPVEFPEGRIDWGYMPGDDKEFIFQFNRHRFFICLGQAYQMTGDEKYAGTFVNLLMDWIGTQTLTPETENTTWRILEAGFRGEFWVKAIWYFKDSKALTDQVMEAFYKCLIQHAEYIIRMHSPYRYISNWGVIENHGLFEIGVAMPDEALRKRYVDTALSRLEMEARIQIMGDGVQWEQSPSYHNEVLHCYEDVLVLAQRNHIHVPESIRSAVRKMAYANLAWKKPDHRQFLTGDSDDGDIRDTISAAAWLFHDPVLKFGASPCLEYDMAWDLGIRAAKEYRDMETAMPEFQSAALEDSGNYYLRDGWGEEGNLLHFHCGTMGAGHGHSDQLHVDLVIGGEDVLTDAGRFTYVPGPDRFAFKDPTAHNTITVDNRFFTVCRDSWECSKLCAPVKRQHRFTEQYELVQGAHLGYMDREDAVAVNRRIIHIKPDIYIVTDELYTGGSHEYRQYWHFSEKGRVTLRAADKRGQGRTDADTAETGAGTGPSLEAEFWTSHTRALFSFLGSGLEAEKGASRIARDYNRAVDRDCITVKADRKGFSSLLTVIQGGPRDGYRPCEVEKVPVKSALKGITYPDSMAEAVRLRGNDRDYVAVICHQEVNSPTDMVEAEGCMGFGTIIVFDRTRETLAGTVLDY
;
A
#
# COMPACT_ATOMS: atom_id res chain seq x y z
N MET A 1 -17.44 37.93 -7.80
CA MET A 1 -18.91 37.89 -7.87
C MET A 1 -19.32 37.71 -9.32
N THR A 2 -19.61 36.48 -9.70
CA THR A 2 -20.47 36.15 -10.84
C THR A 2 -21.31 34.98 -10.34
N GLN A 3 -22.59 35.28 -10.11
CA GLN A 3 -23.58 34.34 -9.61
C GLN A 3 -23.69 33.13 -10.53
N ILE A 4 -23.88 31.99 -9.88
CA ILE A 4 -24.44 30.78 -10.47
C ILE A 4 -25.88 31.10 -10.84
N GLU A 5 -26.10 31.53 -12.07
CA GLU A 5 -27.37 31.35 -12.75
C GLU A 5 -27.06 30.59 -14.03
N MET A 6 -27.24 29.27 -14.00
CA MET A 6 -27.70 28.60 -15.22
C MET A 6 -28.95 29.37 -15.63
N THR A 7 -28.85 30.12 -16.72
CA THR A 7 -30.00 30.90 -17.17
C THR A 7 -31.14 29.92 -17.44
N GLN A 8 -32.37 30.28 -17.07
CA GLN A 8 -33.57 29.50 -17.41
C GLN A 8 -33.64 29.15 -18.91
N ILE A 9 -32.88 29.84 -19.76
CA ILE A 9 -32.73 29.63 -21.20
C ILE A 9 -31.89 28.38 -21.54
N GLU A 10 -30.80 28.11 -20.80
CA GLU A 10 -30.01 26.87 -20.98
C GLU A 10 -30.76 25.64 -20.46
N MET A 11 -31.49 25.80 -19.34
CA MET A 11 -32.40 24.75 -18.83
C MET A 11 -33.62 24.54 -19.73
N ALA A 12 -34.05 25.54 -20.51
CA ALA A 12 -35.15 25.41 -21.45
C ALA A 12 -34.75 24.81 -22.81
N GLN A 13 -33.46 24.85 -23.17
CA GLN A 13 -32.94 24.18 -24.37
C GLN A 13 -32.80 22.66 -24.19
N ILE A 14 -32.66 22.20 -22.94
CA ILE A 14 -32.79 20.79 -22.55
C ILE A 14 -34.26 20.60 -22.20
N GLY A 15 -35.06 19.93 -23.05
CA GLY A 15 -36.50 19.77 -22.84
C GLY A 15 -36.86 18.92 -21.61
N MET A 16 -36.60 19.42 -20.40
CA MET A 16 -36.80 18.70 -19.15
C MET A 16 -38.28 18.63 -18.81
N THR A 17 -38.89 17.50 -19.15
CA THR A 17 -40.11 17.04 -18.48
C THR A 17 -39.78 16.84 -17.00
N GLN A 18 -40.70 17.15 -16.09
CA GLN A 18 -40.51 16.93 -14.65
C GLN A 18 -40.04 15.48 -14.40
N MET A 19 -38.91 15.30 -13.72
CA MET A 19 -38.35 14.00 -13.42
C MET A 19 -39.23 13.31 -12.38
N THR A 20 -39.71 12.13 -12.73
CA THR A 20 -40.51 11.28 -11.84
C THR A 20 -39.73 10.05 -11.46
N LYS A 21 -40.15 9.38 -10.39
CA LYS A 21 -39.63 8.09 -9.98
C LYS A 21 -39.68 7.08 -11.13
N GLN A 22 -40.80 7.05 -11.84
CA GLN A 22 -40.98 6.15 -12.97
C GLN A 22 -39.92 6.44 -14.06
N ILE A 23 -39.75 7.70 -14.47
CA ILE A 23 -38.80 8.04 -15.55
C ILE A 23 -37.35 7.69 -15.18
N PHE A 24 -36.94 7.93 -13.93
CA PHE A 24 -35.55 7.67 -13.51
C PHE A 24 -35.21 6.17 -13.47
N PHE A 25 -36.13 5.34 -12.95
CA PHE A 25 -35.89 3.91 -12.80
C PHE A 25 -36.31 3.07 -14.02
N ASP A 26 -37.14 3.61 -14.92
CA ASP A 26 -37.57 2.96 -16.17
C ASP A 26 -36.45 3.03 -17.22
N ARG A 27 -35.43 2.18 -17.03
CA ARG A 27 -34.29 2.07 -17.94
C ARG A 27 -34.66 1.21 -19.14
N LYS A 28 -34.53 1.80 -20.33
CA LYS A 28 -34.71 1.07 -21.61
C LYS A 28 -33.62 0.03 -21.89
N GLN A 29 -32.42 0.19 -21.33
CA GLN A 29 -31.27 -0.70 -21.52
C GLN A 29 -30.36 -0.74 -20.28
N GLY A 30 -29.76 -1.91 -20.03
CA GLY A 30 -28.74 -2.13 -19.02
C GLY A 30 -29.24 -2.25 -17.57
N THR A 31 -28.31 -2.57 -16.67
CA THR A 31 -28.55 -2.66 -15.21
C THR A 31 -27.47 -1.88 -14.46
N MET A 32 -27.78 -1.41 -13.25
CA MET A 32 -26.82 -0.72 -12.38
C MET A 32 -26.11 -1.75 -11.48
N PHE A 33 -26.07 -1.56 -10.16
CA PHE A 33 -25.25 -2.37 -9.25
C PHE A 33 -25.84 -3.74 -8.91
N MET A 34 -27.14 -3.82 -8.63
CA MET A 34 -27.75 -5.03 -8.07
C MET A 34 -28.74 -5.68 -9.03
N ASP A 35 -28.59 -6.98 -9.27
CA ASP A 35 -29.53 -7.77 -10.07
C ASP A 35 -30.71 -8.29 -9.23
N ALA A 36 -30.46 -8.83 -8.04
CA ALA A 36 -31.48 -9.35 -7.12
C ALA A 36 -31.17 -9.02 -5.65
N PRO A 37 -31.50 -7.80 -5.17
CA PRO A 37 -31.14 -7.32 -3.83
C PRO A 37 -31.47 -8.26 -2.67
N ALA A 38 -32.67 -8.87 -2.65
CA ALA A 38 -33.06 -9.82 -1.60
C ALA A 38 -32.17 -11.08 -1.59
N ALA A 39 -31.79 -11.59 -2.76
CA ALA A 39 -30.92 -12.76 -2.85
C ALA A 39 -29.46 -12.43 -2.48
N ILE A 40 -29.03 -11.19 -2.72
CA ILE A 40 -27.74 -10.68 -2.25
C ILE A 40 -27.77 -10.54 -0.72
N ALA A 41 -28.83 -9.97 -0.14
CA ALA A 41 -29.00 -9.89 1.30
C ALA A 41 -28.93 -11.28 1.96
N ASP A 42 -29.64 -12.28 1.41
CA ASP A 42 -29.59 -13.67 1.89
C ASP A 42 -28.19 -14.29 1.79
N TYR A 43 -27.43 -13.95 0.74
CA TYR A 43 -26.04 -14.36 0.60
C TYR A 43 -25.18 -13.73 1.69
N CYS A 44 -25.24 -12.40 1.85
CA CYS A 44 -24.45 -11.67 2.83
C CYS A 44 -24.75 -12.11 4.26
N MET A 45 -26.02 -12.28 4.63
CA MET A 45 -26.41 -12.75 5.97
C MET A 45 -25.90 -14.17 6.27
N ARG A 46 -25.69 -14.99 5.25
CA ARG A 46 -25.18 -16.36 5.39
C ARG A 46 -23.65 -16.41 5.46
N GLU A 47 -22.98 -15.74 4.53
CA GLU A 47 -21.52 -15.84 4.37
C GLU A 47 -20.76 -14.81 5.22
N TRP A 48 -21.38 -13.65 5.51
CA TRP A 48 -20.78 -12.48 6.16
C TRP A 48 -21.64 -11.89 7.29
N PRO A 49 -22.08 -12.71 8.28
CA PRO A 49 -22.98 -12.25 9.34
C PRO A 49 -22.37 -11.16 10.25
N GLY A 50 -21.04 -11.13 10.38
CA GLY A 50 -20.31 -10.11 11.15
C GLY A 50 -20.45 -8.74 10.50
N GLU A 51 -20.17 -8.66 9.21
CA GLU A 51 -20.29 -7.47 8.37
C GLU A 51 -21.75 -7.00 8.30
N CYS A 52 -22.72 -7.91 8.14
CA CYS A 52 -24.14 -7.57 8.22
C CYS A 52 -24.50 -6.89 9.56
N SER A 53 -24.01 -7.44 10.68
CA SER A 53 -24.25 -6.89 12.01
C SER A 53 -23.62 -5.51 12.18
N HIS A 54 -22.41 -5.31 11.64
CA HIS A 54 -21.72 -4.03 11.63
C HIS A 54 -22.49 -2.99 10.82
N ILE A 55 -22.94 -3.33 9.61
CA ILE A 55 -23.72 -2.44 8.74
C ILE A 55 -25.07 -2.07 9.36
N LEU A 56 -25.79 -3.03 9.95
CA LEU A 56 -27.04 -2.75 10.66
C LEU A 56 -26.84 -1.79 11.83
N ARG A 57 -25.75 -1.98 12.60
CA ARG A 57 -25.38 -1.06 13.69
C ARG A 57 -25.11 0.36 13.16
N VAL A 58 -24.33 0.51 12.08
CA VAL A 58 -24.06 1.83 11.47
C VAL A 58 -25.37 2.47 10.99
N ALA A 59 -26.19 1.74 10.25
CA ALA A 59 -27.47 2.22 9.74
C ALA A 59 -28.40 2.68 10.88
N ASP A 60 -28.47 1.92 11.97
CA ASP A 60 -29.26 2.28 13.15
C ASP A 60 -28.72 3.51 13.88
N GLN A 61 -27.39 3.71 13.94
CA GLN A 61 -26.78 4.93 14.48
C GLN A 61 -27.12 6.15 13.62
N VAL A 62 -27.04 6.01 12.30
CA VAL A 62 -27.39 7.07 11.35
C VAL A 62 -28.88 7.44 11.45
N CYS A 63 -29.77 6.47 11.66
CA CYS A 63 -31.19 6.74 11.96
C CYS A 63 -31.41 7.58 13.24
N ARG A 64 -30.43 7.64 14.14
CA ARG A 64 -30.42 8.47 15.34
C ARG A 64 -29.52 9.72 15.20
N ASN A 65 -29.09 10.06 13.98
CA ASN A 65 -28.15 11.15 13.69
C ASN A 65 -26.82 11.03 14.46
N SER A 66 -26.32 9.81 14.61
CA SER A 66 -25.04 9.48 15.22
C SER A 66 -24.12 8.89 14.15
N PHE A 67 -22.96 9.52 13.92
CA PHE A 67 -22.06 9.19 12.81
C PHE A 67 -20.70 8.75 13.33
N LEU A 68 -20.34 7.50 13.03
CA LEU A 68 -19.05 6.88 13.32
C LEU A 68 -18.53 6.27 12.02
N PHE A 69 -17.30 6.60 11.64
CA PHE A 69 -16.66 6.11 10.42
C PHE A 69 -15.66 5.02 10.80
N ASP A 70 -16.14 3.79 10.87
CA ASP A 70 -15.33 2.63 11.28
C ASP A 70 -15.48 1.45 10.31
N LEU A 71 -15.96 1.72 9.07
CA LEU A 71 -16.04 0.70 8.04
C LEU A 71 -14.65 0.34 7.52
N LYS A 72 -14.53 -0.86 6.94
CA LYS A 72 -13.25 -1.38 6.42
C LYS A 72 -12.57 -0.38 5.48
N GLN A 73 -13.33 0.20 4.56
CA GLN A 73 -12.87 1.10 3.50
C GLN A 73 -13.05 2.59 3.84
N ASP A 74 -13.39 2.93 5.09
CA ASP A 74 -13.34 4.33 5.49
C ASP A 74 -11.87 4.78 5.52
N LEU A 75 -11.49 5.62 4.56
CA LEU A 75 -10.13 6.15 4.46
C LEU A 75 -9.76 6.87 5.77
N GLU A 76 -10.57 7.78 6.28
CA GLU A 76 -10.27 8.51 7.52
C GLU A 76 -11.19 8.06 8.66
N ARG A 77 -10.85 6.91 9.26
CA ARG A 77 -11.61 6.32 10.36
C ARG A 77 -11.68 7.23 11.58
N THR A 78 -12.80 7.15 12.29
CA THR A 78 -13.05 7.84 13.55
C THR A 78 -13.28 6.86 14.69
N TRP A 79 -12.99 7.30 15.91
CA TRP A 79 -12.99 6.46 17.11
C TRP A 79 -14.07 6.85 18.13
N ALA A 80 -14.80 7.93 17.84
CA ALA A 80 -15.92 8.40 18.63
C ALA A 80 -17.03 8.88 17.69
N PRO A 81 -18.30 8.61 18.01
CA PRO A 81 -19.41 9.09 17.21
C PRO A 81 -19.56 10.61 17.37
N VAL A 82 -19.95 11.28 16.27
CA VAL A 82 -20.47 12.65 16.30
C VAL A 82 -21.99 12.58 16.25
N GLU A 83 -22.67 13.23 17.18
CA GLU A 83 -24.12 13.15 17.36
C GLU A 83 -24.79 14.51 17.19
N PHE A 84 -25.93 14.51 16.48
CA PHE A 84 -26.77 15.70 16.28
C PHE A 84 -28.18 15.50 16.90
N PRO A 85 -28.30 15.55 18.24
CA PRO A 85 -29.51 15.15 18.97
C PRO A 85 -30.70 16.10 18.78
N GLU A 86 -30.47 17.36 18.40
CA GLU A 86 -31.54 18.34 18.13
C GLU A 86 -32.15 18.19 16.72
N GLY A 87 -31.76 17.14 15.98
CA GLY A 87 -32.33 16.79 14.68
C GLY A 87 -31.80 17.61 13.50
N ARG A 88 -31.15 18.75 13.75
CA ARG A 88 -30.49 19.55 12.71
C ARG A 88 -29.05 19.07 12.52
N ILE A 89 -28.76 18.56 11.33
CA ILE A 89 -27.40 18.19 10.93
C ILE A 89 -26.61 19.45 10.60
N ASP A 90 -25.43 19.58 11.19
CA ASP A 90 -24.43 20.56 10.74
C ASP A 90 -23.44 19.86 9.82
N TRP A 91 -23.71 19.91 8.51
CA TRP A 91 -22.86 19.34 7.47
C TRP A 91 -21.47 19.98 7.41
N GLY A 92 -21.33 21.20 7.95
CA GLY A 92 -20.06 21.92 8.08
C GLY A 92 -19.30 21.61 9.37
N TYR A 93 -19.78 20.67 10.19
CA TYR A 93 -19.16 20.35 11.47
C TYR A 93 -17.77 19.73 11.27
N MET A 94 -16.81 20.25 12.03
CA MET A 94 -15.42 19.81 12.02
C MET A 94 -14.95 19.62 13.49
N PRO A 95 -14.82 18.38 13.97
CA PRO A 95 -14.30 18.10 15.29
C PRO A 95 -12.79 18.37 15.34
N GLY A 96 -12.38 19.38 16.12
CA GLY A 96 -10.96 19.70 16.29
C GLY A 96 -10.35 20.43 15.10
N ASP A 97 -9.08 20.16 14.82
CA ASP A 97 -8.27 20.76 13.76
C ASP A 97 -8.08 19.85 12.53
N ASP A 98 -8.57 18.61 12.61
CA ASP A 98 -8.55 17.65 11.51
C ASP A 98 -9.76 17.86 10.57
N LYS A 99 -9.47 18.26 9.33
CA LYS A 99 -10.48 18.49 8.29
C LYS A 99 -11.02 17.19 7.71
N GLU A 100 -10.40 16.06 7.94
CA GLU A 100 -10.81 14.83 7.27
C GLU A 100 -12.19 14.35 7.71
N PHE A 101 -12.63 14.66 8.93
CA PHE A 101 -14.00 14.36 9.35
C PHE A 101 -15.04 15.06 8.47
N ILE A 102 -14.91 16.37 8.23
CA ILE A 102 -15.90 17.11 7.43
C ILE A 102 -15.93 16.58 5.99
N PHE A 103 -14.77 16.18 5.45
CA PHE A 103 -14.67 15.56 4.13
C PHE A 103 -15.33 14.18 4.10
N GLN A 104 -14.90 13.26 4.97
CA GLN A 104 -15.47 11.91 5.14
C GLN A 104 -17.00 11.96 5.35
N PHE A 105 -17.47 12.90 6.19
CA PHE A 105 -18.89 13.10 6.45
C PHE A 105 -19.67 13.48 5.19
N ASN A 106 -19.12 14.34 4.34
CA ASN A 106 -19.76 14.78 3.10
C ASN A 106 -19.54 13.85 1.90
N ARG A 107 -18.86 12.70 2.07
CA ARG A 107 -18.87 11.60 1.09
C ARG A 107 -20.21 10.83 1.12
N HIS A 108 -20.89 10.80 2.26
CA HIS A 108 -22.17 10.09 2.47
C HIS A 108 -22.13 8.57 2.26
N ARG A 109 -20.99 7.91 2.54
CA ARG A 109 -20.87 6.45 2.43
C ARG A 109 -21.92 5.69 3.28
N PHE A 110 -22.35 6.28 4.39
CA PHE A 110 -23.43 5.76 5.23
C PHE A 110 -24.79 5.61 4.51
N PHE A 111 -25.01 6.27 3.36
CA PHE A 111 -26.18 6.00 2.52
C PHE A 111 -26.19 4.57 1.97
N ILE A 112 -25.03 4.00 1.68
CA ILE A 112 -24.90 2.59 1.29
C ILE A 112 -25.32 1.68 2.46
N CYS A 113 -24.87 1.99 3.68
CA CYS A 113 -25.25 1.22 4.88
C CYS A 113 -26.77 1.23 5.11
N LEU A 114 -27.43 2.39 4.97
CA LEU A 114 -28.89 2.49 5.05
C LEU A 114 -29.57 1.63 3.97
N GLY A 115 -29.05 1.65 2.74
CA GLY A 115 -29.60 0.89 1.62
C GLY A 115 -29.49 -0.62 1.81
N GLN A 116 -28.31 -1.09 2.22
CA GLN A 116 -28.07 -2.50 2.53
C GLN A 116 -28.94 -2.95 3.72
N ALA A 117 -29.02 -2.14 4.79
CA ALA A 117 -29.89 -2.42 5.93
C ALA A 117 -31.38 -2.51 5.54
N TYR A 118 -31.86 -1.62 4.67
CA TYR A 118 -33.20 -1.70 4.12
C TYR A 118 -33.43 -3.00 3.34
N GLN A 119 -32.50 -3.42 2.50
CA GLN A 119 -32.64 -4.67 1.73
C GLN A 119 -32.56 -5.93 2.61
N MET A 120 -31.79 -5.90 3.71
CA MET A 120 -31.71 -7.00 4.66
C MET A 120 -32.96 -7.13 5.55
N THR A 121 -33.64 -6.02 5.88
CA THR A 121 -34.69 -6.00 6.92
C THR A 121 -36.10 -5.71 6.39
N GLY A 122 -36.20 -5.01 5.26
CA GLY A 122 -37.45 -4.43 4.77
C GLY A 122 -37.97 -3.24 5.60
N ASP A 123 -37.20 -2.70 6.55
CA ASP A 123 -37.66 -1.62 7.44
C ASP A 123 -37.57 -0.25 6.75
N GLU A 124 -38.72 0.35 6.49
CA GLU A 124 -38.87 1.67 5.85
C GLU A 124 -38.23 2.83 6.65
N LYS A 125 -37.86 2.63 7.93
CA LYS A 125 -37.12 3.65 8.69
C LYS A 125 -35.83 4.04 7.98
N TYR A 126 -35.12 3.08 7.37
CA TYR A 126 -33.86 3.33 6.69
C TYR A 126 -34.05 4.17 5.42
N ALA A 127 -35.10 3.88 4.66
CA ALA A 127 -35.47 4.67 3.48
C ALA A 127 -35.91 6.09 3.86
N GLY A 128 -36.70 6.21 4.93
CA GLY A 128 -37.10 7.52 5.49
C GLY A 128 -35.90 8.34 5.94
N THR A 129 -34.96 7.75 6.68
CA THR A 129 -33.71 8.41 7.10
C THR A 129 -32.88 8.84 5.90
N PHE A 130 -32.68 7.97 4.90
CA PHE A 130 -31.95 8.31 3.68
C PHE A 130 -32.56 9.54 2.99
N VAL A 131 -33.87 9.55 2.76
CA VAL A 131 -34.56 10.68 2.10
C VAL A 131 -34.44 11.96 2.92
N ASN A 132 -34.59 11.88 4.25
CA ASN A 132 -34.47 13.05 5.11
C ASN A 132 -33.07 13.67 5.04
N LEU A 133 -32.02 12.85 5.16
CA LEU A 133 -30.63 13.32 5.10
C LEU A 133 -30.27 13.84 3.70
N LEU A 134 -30.67 13.14 2.65
CA LEU A 134 -30.45 13.56 1.26
C LEU A 134 -31.09 14.92 0.98
N MET A 135 -32.37 15.08 1.33
CA MET A 135 -33.11 16.31 1.07
C MET A 135 -32.65 17.47 1.95
N ASP A 136 -32.26 17.21 3.20
CA ASP A 136 -31.66 18.22 4.07
C ASP A 136 -30.32 18.72 3.50
N TRP A 137 -29.45 17.81 3.05
CA TRP A 137 -28.20 18.20 2.41
C TRP A 137 -28.44 19.01 1.13
N ILE A 138 -29.30 18.53 0.21
CA ILE A 138 -29.63 19.25 -1.04
C ILE A 138 -30.23 20.63 -0.75
N GLY A 139 -31.07 20.74 0.29
CA GLY A 139 -31.74 21.98 0.66
C GLY A 139 -30.86 22.99 1.38
N THR A 140 -29.76 22.56 2.01
CA THR A 140 -28.92 23.40 2.87
C THR A 140 -27.52 23.64 2.33
N GLN A 141 -26.95 22.71 1.56
CA GLN A 141 -25.57 22.77 1.07
C GLN A 141 -25.50 23.32 -0.34
N THR A 142 -25.37 24.65 -0.45
CA THR A 142 -25.19 25.31 -1.75
C THR A 142 -23.72 25.29 -2.17
N LEU A 143 -23.46 25.03 -3.45
CA LEU A 143 -22.14 25.21 -4.05
C LEU A 143 -21.78 26.71 -4.10
N THR A 144 -20.80 27.12 -3.29
CA THR A 144 -20.23 28.46 -3.22
C THR A 144 -18.70 28.37 -3.12
N PRO A 145 -17.95 29.45 -3.37
CA PRO A 145 -16.49 29.43 -3.20
C PRO A 145 -16.02 28.95 -1.81
N GLU A 146 -16.81 29.20 -0.77
CA GLU A 146 -16.53 28.73 0.58
C GLU A 146 -16.75 27.22 0.71
N THR A 147 -17.89 26.71 0.21
CA THR A 147 -18.21 25.27 0.31
C THR A 147 -17.38 24.40 -0.63
N GLU A 148 -16.81 24.97 -1.71
CA GLU A 148 -15.81 24.31 -2.58
C GLU A 148 -14.56 23.84 -1.81
N ASN A 149 -14.32 24.37 -0.60
CA ASN A 149 -13.21 23.97 0.27
C ASN A 149 -13.65 23.09 1.46
N THR A 150 -14.94 22.75 1.55
CA THR A 150 -15.53 21.97 2.64
C THR A 150 -16.53 20.93 2.10
N THR A 151 -17.84 21.16 2.22
CA THR A 151 -18.91 20.19 1.89
C THR A 151 -19.02 19.88 0.40
N TRP A 152 -18.57 20.81 -0.45
CA TRP A 152 -18.49 20.71 -1.91
C TRP A 152 -17.05 20.61 -2.42
N ARG A 153 -16.08 20.23 -1.57
CA ARG A 153 -14.76 19.85 -2.09
C ARG A 153 -14.95 18.78 -3.15
N ILE A 154 -14.30 19.00 -4.29
CA ILE A 154 -14.58 18.26 -5.51
C ILE A 154 -14.33 16.76 -5.42
N LEU A 155 -13.35 16.33 -4.61
CA LEU A 155 -13.15 14.92 -4.33
C LEU A 155 -14.42 14.28 -3.74
N GLU A 156 -15.04 14.93 -2.76
CA GLU A 156 -16.30 14.48 -2.16
C GLU A 156 -17.46 14.54 -3.17
N ALA A 157 -17.46 15.48 -4.12
CA ALA A 157 -18.43 15.48 -5.21
C ALA A 157 -18.29 14.25 -6.11
N GLY A 158 -17.06 13.76 -6.34
CA GLY A 158 -16.77 12.49 -7.01
C GLY A 158 -17.32 11.30 -6.23
N PHE A 159 -16.95 11.16 -4.95
CA PHE A 159 -17.45 10.10 -4.06
C PHE A 159 -18.99 10.09 -3.95
N ARG A 160 -19.63 11.26 -3.84
CA ARG A 160 -21.09 11.32 -3.84
C ARG A 160 -21.68 10.85 -5.16
N GLY A 161 -21.02 11.09 -6.29
CA GLY A 161 -21.41 10.53 -7.58
C GLY A 161 -21.57 9.02 -7.51
N GLU A 162 -20.59 8.32 -6.91
CA GLU A 162 -20.68 6.89 -6.66
C GLU A 162 -21.77 6.53 -5.64
N PHE A 163 -21.60 6.99 -4.40
CA PHE A 163 -22.43 6.51 -3.30
C PHE A 163 -23.90 6.88 -3.44
N TRP A 164 -24.23 8.04 -4.04
CA TRP A 164 -25.62 8.44 -4.24
C TRP A 164 -26.30 7.65 -5.34
N VAL A 165 -25.62 7.51 -6.48
CA VAL A 165 -26.14 6.75 -7.61
C VAL A 165 -26.34 5.31 -7.21
N LYS A 166 -25.44 4.72 -6.42
CA LYS A 166 -25.58 3.37 -5.88
C LYS A 166 -26.68 3.26 -4.81
N ALA A 167 -26.68 4.16 -3.82
CA ALA A 167 -27.64 4.15 -2.70
C ALA A 167 -29.10 4.21 -3.17
N ILE A 168 -29.41 5.07 -4.15
CA ILE A 168 -30.80 5.29 -4.59
C ILE A 168 -31.46 4.01 -5.12
N TRP A 169 -30.69 3.06 -5.69
CA TRP A 169 -31.21 1.78 -6.20
C TRP A 169 -31.63 0.81 -5.10
N TYR A 170 -31.04 0.89 -3.91
CA TYR A 170 -31.50 0.10 -2.77
C TYR A 170 -32.93 0.49 -2.38
N PHE A 171 -33.33 1.73 -2.61
CA PHE A 171 -34.63 2.24 -2.19
C PHE A 171 -35.66 2.33 -3.32
N LYS A 172 -35.37 1.76 -4.50
CA LYS A 172 -36.22 1.89 -5.70
C LYS A 172 -37.69 1.55 -5.44
N ASP A 173 -37.98 0.60 -4.56
CA ASP A 173 -39.34 0.13 -4.27
C ASP A 173 -40.01 0.87 -3.10
N SER A 174 -39.24 1.65 -2.32
CA SER A 174 -39.75 2.39 -1.16
C SER A 174 -40.68 3.54 -1.58
N LYS A 175 -41.71 3.78 -0.78
CA LYS A 175 -42.63 4.91 -0.96
C LYS A 175 -42.03 6.25 -0.53
N ALA A 176 -40.92 6.24 0.21
CA ALA A 176 -40.22 7.45 0.62
C ALA A 176 -39.62 8.20 -0.58
N LEU A 177 -39.22 7.48 -1.65
CA LEU A 177 -38.79 8.07 -2.91
C LEU A 177 -39.99 8.62 -3.69
N THR A 178 -40.39 9.86 -3.41
CA THR A 178 -41.45 10.56 -4.14
C THR A 178 -40.91 11.23 -5.41
N ASP A 179 -41.78 11.63 -6.33
CA ASP A 179 -41.37 12.38 -7.53
C ASP A 179 -40.65 13.70 -7.17
N GLN A 180 -41.02 14.34 -6.06
CA GLN A 180 -40.32 15.53 -5.57
C GLN A 180 -38.88 15.23 -5.16
N VAL A 181 -38.66 14.11 -4.47
CA VAL A 181 -37.30 13.67 -4.08
C VAL A 181 -36.48 13.34 -5.33
N MET A 182 -37.07 12.64 -6.29
CA MET A 182 -36.38 12.25 -7.53
C MET A 182 -36.02 13.45 -8.42
N GLU A 183 -36.89 14.45 -8.48
CA GLU A 183 -36.61 15.72 -9.16
C GLU A 183 -35.45 16.48 -8.52
N ALA A 184 -35.42 16.59 -7.19
CA ALA A 184 -34.35 17.25 -6.46
C ALA A 184 -33.02 16.49 -6.61
N PHE A 185 -33.06 15.17 -6.48
CA PHE A 185 -31.91 14.29 -6.68
C PHE A 185 -31.32 14.44 -8.09
N TYR A 186 -32.16 14.34 -9.13
CA TYR A 186 -31.73 14.45 -10.52
C TYR A 186 -31.07 15.79 -10.84
N LYS A 187 -31.67 16.90 -10.40
CA LYS A 187 -31.08 18.24 -10.53
C LYS A 187 -29.74 18.37 -9.82
N CYS A 188 -29.63 17.79 -8.62
CA CYS A 188 -28.39 17.82 -7.87
C CYS A 188 -27.29 16.97 -8.54
N LEU A 189 -27.61 15.81 -9.13
CA LEU A 189 -26.65 15.03 -9.90
C LEU A 189 -26.09 15.79 -11.11
N ILE A 190 -26.95 16.56 -11.81
CA ILE A 190 -26.49 17.43 -12.91
C ILE A 190 -25.53 18.50 -12.38
N GLN A 191 -25.84 19.11 -11.23
CA GLN A 191 -24.94 20.08 -10.59
C GLN A 191 -23.58 19.46 -10.24
N HIS A 192 -23.56 18.23 -9.72
CA HIS A 192 -22.32 17.49 -9.46
C HIS A 192 -21.52 17.24 -10.75
N ALA A 193 -22.18 16.72 -11.79
CA ALA A 193 -21.52 16.41 -13.07
C ALA A 193 -20.92 17.66 -13.73
N GLU A 194 -21.69 18.75 -13.82
CA GLU A 194 -21.18 20.01 -14.39
C GLU A 194 -20.05 20.61 -13.55
N TYR A 195 -20.12 20.49 -12.21
CA TYR A 195 -19.04 20.92 -11.32
C TYR A 195 -17.75 20.15 -11.58
N ILE A 196 -17.80 18.81 -11.63
CA ILE A 196 -16.65 17.96 -11.91
C ILE A 196 -16.06 18.25 -13.30
N ILE A 197 -16.91 18.46 -14.32
CA ILE A 197 -16.44 18.81 -15.66
C ILE A 197 -15.72 20.15 -15.67
N ARG A 198 -16.29 21.16 -15.00
CA ARG A 198 -15.78 22.55 -14.95
C ARG A 198 -14.43 22.66 -14.24
N MET A 199 -14.27 21.96 -13.14
CA MET A 199 -13.11 22.12 -12.25
C MET A 199 -11.88 21.33 -12.69
N HIS A 200 -11.97 20.60 -13.80
CA HIS A 200 -10.86 19.83 -14.34
C HIS A 200 -9.62 20.71 -14.57
N SER A 201 -8.46 20.19 -14.20
CA SER A 201 -7.18 20.87 -14.30
C SER A 201 -6.06 19.86 -14.58
N PRO A 202 -4.90 20.30 -15.08
CA PRO A 202 -3.78 19.39 -15.37
C PRO A 202 -3.32 18.56 -14.16
N TYR A 203 -3.47 19.08 -12.94
CA TYR A 203 -3.14 18.36 -11.70
C TYR A 203 -3.92 17.04 -11.55
N ARG A 204 -5.16 16.98 -12.03
CA ARG A 204 -6.01 15.77 -11.95
C ARG A 204 -5.51 14.62 -12.81
N TYR A 205 -4.75 14.90 -13.87
CA TYR A 205 -4.17 13.83 -14.66
C TYR A 205 -3.17 12.98 -13.87
N ILE A 206 -2.54 13.56 -12.85
CA ILE A 206 -1.56 12.87 -12.02
C ILE A 206 -2.11 12.52 -10.64
N SER A 207 -3.12 13.21 -10.10
CA SER A 207 -3.64 12.86 -8.77
C SER A 207 -4.68 11.74 -8.82
N ASN A 208 -4.71 10.88 -7.79
CA ASN A 208 -5.82 9.95 -7.54
C ASN A 208 -7.20 10.65 -7.55
N TRP A 209 -7.24 11.95 -7.23
CA TRP A 209 -8.45 12.77 -7.29
C TRP A 209 -9.07 12.77 -8.68
N GLY A 210 -8.28 12.83 -9.75
CA GLY A 210 -8.81 12.81 -11.10
C GLY A 210 -9.60 11.53 -11.40
N VAL A 211 -9.07 10.39 -10.95
CA VAL A 211 -9.74 9.09 -11.12
C VAL A 211 -11.03 9.05 -10.32
N ILE A 212 -11.01 9.41 -9.04
CA ILE A 212 -12.20 9.38 -8.16
C ILE A 212 -13.29 10.34 -8.67
N GLU A 213 -12.91 11.54 -9.09
CA GLU A 213 -13.82 12.53 -9.65
C GLU A 213 -14.48 12.03 -10.95
N ASN A 214 -13.68 11.50 -11.89
CA ASN A 214 -14.19 11.03 -13.17
C ASN A 214 -14.90 9.67 -13.06
N HIS A 215 -14.58 8.85 -12.07
CA HIS A 215 -15.35 7.67 -11.67
C HIS A 215 -16.77 8.07 -11.27
N GLY A 216 -16.91 9.01 -10.32
CA GLY A 216 -18.21 9.55 -9.94
C GLY A 216 -18.98 10.18 -11.12
N LEU A 217 -18.29 10.91 -12.00
CA LEU A 217 -18.89 11.46 -13.22
C LEU A 217 -19.39 10.37 -14.18
N PHE A 218 -18.64 9.28 -14.32
CA PHE A 218 -19.04 8.14 -15.14
C PHE A 218 -20.33 7.53 -14.60
N GLU A 219 -20.39 7.25 -13.29
CA GLU A 219 -21.57 6.68 -12.66
C GLU A 219 -22.81 7.58 -12.77
N ILE A 220 -22.63 8.88 -12.51
CA ILE A 220 -23.68 9.88 -12.72
C ILE A 220 -24.16 9.83 -14.18
N GLY A 221 -23.23 9.80 -15.13
CA GLY A 221 -23.51 9.67 -16.56
C GLY A 221 -24.35 8.44 -16.87
N VAL A 222 -23.93 7.26 -16.41
CA VAL A 222 -24.67 6.00 -16.61
C VAL A 222 -26.07 6.06 -15.97
N ALA A 223 -26.23 6.77 -14.86
CA ALA A 223 -27.51 6.95 -14.18
C ALA A 223 -28.48 7.89 -14.92
N MET A 224 -27.98 8.82 -15.75
CA MET A 224 -28.82 9.84 -16.40
C MET A 224 -29.90 9.22 -17.31
N PRO A 225 -31.20 9.49 -17.10
CA PRO A 225 -32.27 9.09 -18.01
C PRO A 225 -32.22 9.87 -19.34
N ASP A 226 -31.77 11.13 -19.32
CA ASP A 226 -31.54 11.95 -20.52
C ASP A 226 -30.34 11.41 -21.31
N GLU A 227 -30.58 11.08 -22.59
CA GLU A 227 -29.59 10.45 -23.46
C GLU A 227 -28.43 11.39 -23.82
N ALA A 228 -28.69 12.70 -23.98
CA ALA A 228 -27.66 13.67 -24.32
C ALA A 228 -26.73 13.91 -23.12
N LEU A 229 -27.29 14.05 -21.91
CA LEU A 229 -26.51 14.16 -20.68
C LEU A 229 -25.71 12.89 -20.41
N ARG A 230 -26.35 11.71 -20.51
CA ARG A 230 -25.68 10.41 -20.38
C ARG A 230 -24.47 10.33 -21.28
N LYS A 231 -24.65 10.58 -22.58
CA LYS A 231 -23.57 10.52 -23.56
C LYS A 231 -22.44 11.49 -23.22
N ARG A 232 -22.76 12.75 -22.93
CA ARG A 232 -21.75 13.78 -22.61
C ARG A 232 -20.92 13.40 -21.38
N TYR A 233 -21.57 12.96 -20.31
CA TYR A 233 -20.89 12.66 -19.05
C TYR A 233 -20.05 11.37 -19.15
N VAL A 234 -20.60 10.30 -19.74
CA VAL A 234 -19.87 9.04 -19.97
C VAL A 234 -18.64 9.26 -20.87
N ASP A 235 -18.80 9.95 -22.00
CA ASP A 235 -17.69 10.18 -22.94
C ASP A 235 -16.60 11.05 -22.31
N THR A 236 -16.99 12.07 -21.53
CA THR A 236 -16.04 12.95 -20.85
C THR A 236 -15.25 12.18 -19.78
N ALA A 237 -15.95 11.39 -18.96
CA ALA A 237 -15.34 10.59 -17.92
C ALA A 237 -14.37 9.55 -18.50
N LEU A 238 -14.80 8.74 -19.48
CA LEU A 238 -13.95 7.71 -20.08
C LEU A 238 -12.70 8.27 -20.76
N SER A 239 -12.83 9.41 -21.44
CA SER A 239 -11.69 10.09 -22.07
C SER A 239 -10.64 10.53 -21.05
N ARG A 240 -11.07 11.07 -19.90
CA ARG A 240 -10.18 11.49 -18.81
C ARG A 240 -9.59 10.30 -18.08
N LEU A 241 -10.41 9.31 -17.73
CA LEU A 241 -10.00 8.07 -17.08
C LEU A 241 -8.97 7.29 -17.91
N GLU A 242 -9.11 7.28 -19.24
CA GLU A 242 -8.11 6.66 -20.13
C GLU A 242 -6.78 7.43 -20.07
N MET A 243 -6.82 8.76 -20.09
CA MET A 243 -5.61 9.58 -19.98
C MET A 243 -4.94 9.38 -18.62
N GLU A 244 -5.71 9.38 -17.54
CA GLU A 244 -5.27 9.15 -16.17
C GLU A 244 -4.66 7.75 -16.03
N ALA A 245 -5.28 6.71 -16.56
CA ALA A 245 -4.75 5.34 -16.51
C ALA A 245 -3.36 5.26 -17.17
N ARG A 246 -3.18 5.93 -18.31
CA ARG A 246 -1.91 5.95 -19.05
C ARG A 246 -0.81 6.76 -18.38
N ILE A 247 -1.17 7.71 -17.51
CA ILE A 247 -0.23 8.58 -16.80
C ILE A 247 0.11 8.01 -15.43
N GLN A 248 -0.90 7.52 -14.71
CA GLN A 248 -0.78 7.16 -13.30
C GLN A 248 -0.41 5.71 -13.06
N ILE A 249 -0.75 4.79 -13.96
CA ILE A 249 -0.45 3.37 -13.80
C ILE A 249 0.85 3.06 -14.52
N MET A 250 1.87 2.75 -13.73
CA MET A 250 3.20 2.43 -14.24
C MET A 250 3.21 1.10 -15.01
N GLY A 251 4.28 0.82 -15.75
CA GLY A 251 4.33 -0.35 -16.63
C GLY A 251 4.20 -1.68 -15.88
N ASP A 252 4.63 -1.72 -14.62
CA ASP A 252 4.50 -2.82 -13.66
C ASP A 252 3.15 -2.90 -12.93
N GLY A 253 2.24 -1.96 -13.20
CA GLY A 253 0.89 -1.94 -12.63
C GLY A 253 0.72 -1.13 -11.36
N VAL A 254 1.78 -0.64 -10.74
CA VAL A 254 1.65 0.16 -9.52
C VAL A 254 1.20 1.58 -9.87
N GLN A 255 0.23 2.11 -9.13
CA GLN A 255 -0.17 3.51 -9.21
C GLN A 255 0.95 4.40 -8.65
N TRP A 256 1.32 5.45 -9.39
CA TRP A 256 2.57 6.21 -9.17
C TRP A 256 2.67 6.96 -7.83
N GLU A 257 1.56 7.18 -7.11
CA GLU A 257 1.61 7.78 -5.77
C GLU A 257 2.14 6.81 -4.71
N GLN A 258 2.27 5.52 -5.05
CA GLN A 258 2.97 4.50 -4.27
C GLN A 258 2.51 4.40 -2.80
N SER A 259 1.21 4.61 -2.60
CA SER A 259 0.49 4.19 -1.41
C SER A 259 -0.41 3.00 -1.81
N PRO A 260 -0.20 1.81 -1.21
CA PRO A 260 -1.14 0.70 -1.33
C PRO A 260 -2.62 1.07 -1.11
N SER A 261 -2.94 1.92 -0.12
CA SER A 261 -4.33 2.37 0.09
C SER A 261 -4.89 3.14 -1.11
N TYR A 262 -4.13 4.09 -1.66
CA TYR A 262 -4.57 4.86 -2.83
C TYR A 262 -4.51 4.07 -4.14
N HIS A 263 -3.59 3.09 -4.25
CA HIS A 263 -3.62 2.12 -5.34
C HIS A 263 -4.96 1.38 -5.36
N ASN A 264 -5.43 0.92 -4.20
CA ASN A 264 -6.67 0.16 -4.09
C ASN A 264 -7.91 1.01 -4.32
N GLU A 265 -7.92 2.28 -3.89
CA GLU A 265 -8.99 3.21 -4.20
C GLU A 265 -9.11 3.48 -5.71
N VAL A 266 -7.98 3.68 -6.39
CA VAL A 266 -7.92 3.86 -7.85
C VAL A 266 -8.34 2.57 -8.56
N LEU A 267 -7.92 1.40 -8.08
CA LEU A 267 -8.31 0.11 -8.63
C LEU A 267 -9.82 -0.08 -8.55
N HIS A 268 -10.40 0.12 -7.36
CA HIS A 268 -11.85 0.08 -7.13
C HIS A 268 -12.61 0.97 -8.11
N CYS A 269 -12.20 2.24 -8.26
CA CYS A 269 -12.82 3.17 -9.20
C CYS A 269 -12.84 2.64 -10.65
N TYR A 270 -11.74 2.04 -11.12
CA TYR A 270 -11.71 1.48 -12.47
C TYR A 270 -12.48 0.16 -12.58
N GLU A 271 -12.50 -0.67 -11.54
CA GLU A 271 -13.29 -1.90 -11.50
C GLU A 271 -14.79 -1.58 -11.61
N ASP A 272 -15.29 -0.61 -10.85
CA ASP A 272 -16.68 -0.16 -10.93
C ASP A 272 -17.03 0.39 -12.33
N VAL A 273 -16.13 1.16 -12.95
CA VAL A 273 -16.28 1.60 -14.35
C VAL A 273 -16.42 0.39 -15.29
N LEU A 274 -15.58 -0.63 -15.15
CA LEU A 274 -15.63 -1.84 -15.99
C LEU A 274 -16.94 -2.63 -15.78
N VAL A 275 -17.35 -2.82 -14.53
CA VAL A 275 -18.59 -3.54 -14.16
C VAL A 275 -19.80 -2.84 -14.77
N LEU A 276 -19.94 -1.53 -14.53
CA LEU A 276 -21.07 -0.75 -15.03
C LEU A 276 -21.07 -0.63 -16.55
N ALA A 277 -19.89 -0.45 -17.16
CA ALA A 277 -19.77 -0.41 -18.61
C ALA A 277 -20.21 -1.73 -19.25
N GLN A 278 -19.77 -2.88 -18.71
CA GLN A 278 -20.20 -4.20 -19.18
C GLN A 278 -21.72 -4.37 -19.09
N ARG A 279 -22.34 -3.96 -17.98
CA ARG A 279 -23.78 -4.06 -17.75
C ARG A 279 -24.63 -3.12 -18.61
N ASN A 280 -24.04 -2.03 -19.09
CA ASN A 280 -24.72 -1.02 -19.91
C ASN A 280 -24.24 -1.02 -21.37
N HIS A 281 -23.47 -2.02 -21.77
CA HIS A 281 -22.93 -2.17 -23.13
C HIS A 281 -22.11 -0.94 -23.60
N ILE A 282 -21.40 -0.30 -22.68
CA ILE A 282 -20.51 0.83 -22.96
C ILE A 282 -19.13 0.26 -23.28
N HIS A 283 -18.54 0.73 -24.38
CA HIS A 283 -17.18 0.34 -24.75
C HIS A 283 -16.16 1.06 -23.84
N VAL A 284 -15.29 0.28 -23.20
CA VAL A 284 -14.16 0.81 -22.43
C VAL A 284 -12.87 0.57 -23.21
N PRO A 285 -11.99 1.58 -23.34
CA PRO A 285 -10.68 1.44 -23.97
C PRO A 285 -9.83 0.30 -23.35
N GLU A 286 -9.10 -0.43 -24.20
CA GLU A 286 -8.23 -1.54 -23.77
C GLU A 286 -7.07 -1.05 -22.86
N SER A 287 -6.68 0.21 -22.99
CA SER A 287 -5.71 0.87 -22.10
C SER A 287 -6.15 0.82 -20.64
N ILE A 288 -7.44 1.08 -20.35
CA ILE A 288 -8.02 0.98 -19.01
C ILE A 288 -8.07 -0.49 -18.57
N ARG A 289 -8.60 -1.39 -19.42
CA ARG A 289 -8.70 -2.83 -19.09
C ARG A 289 -7.34 -3.44 -18.75
N SER A 290 -6.31 -3.10 -19.52
CA SER A 290 -4.93 -3.52 -19.30
C SER A 290 -4.35 -2.95 -18.00
N ALA A 291 -4.61 -1.67 -17.72
CA ALA A 291 -4.18 -1.02 -16.47
C ALA A 291 -4.77 -1.71 -15.24
N VAL A 292 -6.09 -1.95 -15.20
CA VAL A 292 -6.77 -2.66 -14.09
C VAL A 292 -6.18 -4.04 -13.87
N ARG A 293 -5.98 -4.82 -14.94
CA ARG A 293 -5.37 -6.15 -14.82
C ARG A 293 -3.97 -6.06 -14.19
N LYS A 294 -3.13 -5.12 -14.65
CA LYS A 294 -1.79 -4.95 -14.08
C LYS A 294 -1.81 -4.53 -12.61
N MET A 295 -2.70 -3.62 -12.24
CA MET A 295 -2.92 -3.22 -10.84
C MET A 295 -3.29 -4.42 -9.97
N ALA A 296 -4.23 -5.26 -10.42
CA ALA A 296 -4.61 -6.47 -9.70
C ALA A 296 -3.44 -7.46 -9.51
N TYR A 297 -2.57 -7.59 -10.52
CA TYR A 297 -1.34 -8.40 -10.40
C TYR A 297 -0.29 -7.77 -9.48
N ALA A 298 -0.19 -6.44 -9.43
CA ALA A 298 0.64 -5.75 -8.43
C ALA A 298 0.12 -6.04 -7.01
N ASN A 299 -1.20 -6.00 -6.80
CA ASN A 299 -1.84 -6.40 -5.56
C ASN A 299 -1.51 -7.84 -5.17
N LEU A 300 -1.60 -8.77 -6.12
CA LEU A 300 -1.21 -10.16 -5.90
C LEU A 300 0.27 -10.28 -5.49
N ALA A 301 1.17 -9.56 -6.17
CA ALA A 301 2.61 -9.60 -5.93
C ALA A 301 2.98 -9.17 -4.50
N TRP A 302 2.38 -8.08 -4.01
CA TRP A 302 2.68 -7.53 -2.69
C TRP A 302 1.77 -8.01 -1.57
N LYS A 303 0.79 -8.87 -1.85
CA LYS A 303 -0.09 -9.43 -0.82
C LYS A 303 0.73 -10.19 0.21
N LYS A 304 0.62 -9.78 1.48
CA LYS A 304 1.22 -10.51 2.60
C LYS A 304 0.53 -11.85 2.83
N PRO A 305 1.17 -12.80 3.53
CA PRO A 305 0.57 -14.08 3.92
C PRO A 305 -0.77 -13.93 4.68
N ASP A 306 -0.89 -12.89 5.51
CA ASP A 306 -2.13 -12.53 6.24
C ASP A 306 -3.20 -11.85 5.35
N HIS A 307 -2.96 -11.79 4.04
CA HIS A 307 -3.79 -11.18 2.99
C HIS A 307 -3.86 -9.65 3.01
N ARG A 308 -3.06 -9.00 3.83
CA ARG A 308 -3.11 -7.54 4.01
C ARG A 308 -2.04 -6.86 3.16
N GLN A 309 -2.23 -5.57 2.91
CA GLN A 309 -1.23 -4.72 2.29
C GLN A 309 -0.12 -4.31 3.27
N PHE A 310 0.99 -3.81 2.72
CA PHE A 310 2.01 -3.10 3.49
C PHE A 310 1.54 -1.68 3.86
N LEU A 311 2.15 -1.10 4.89
CA LEU A 311 1.80 0.23 5.42
C LEU A 311 2.57 1.38 4.75
N THR A 312 3.30 1.11 3.67
CA THR A 312 4.18 2.07 2.99
C THR A 312 3.42 3.31 2.53
N GLY A 313 4.06 4.47 2.68
CA GLY A 313 3.47 5.76 2.33
C GLY A 313 2.22 6.05 3.16
N ASP A 314 1.26 6.76 2.54
CA ASP A 314 -0.01 7.03 3.18
C ASP A 314 -0.98 5.84 3.07
N SER A 315 -0.63 4.73 3.74
CA SER A 315 -1.44 3.51 3.76
C SER A 315 -1.76 3.03 5.17
N ASP A 316 -2.95 2.47 5.30
CA ASP A 316 -3.42 1.82 6.52
C ASP A 316 -3.43 0.29 6.34
N ASP A 317 -3.70 -0.45 7.41
CA ASP A 317 -3.71 -1.90 7.40
C ASP A 317 -5.05 -2.43 6.85
N GLY A 318 -5.03 -2.91 5.60
CA GLY A 318 -6.23 -3.36 4.88
C GLY A 318 -6.06 -4.76 4.27
N ASP A 319 -7.09 -5.60 4.38
CA ASP A 319 -7.20 -6.83 3.57
C ASP A 319 -7.56 -6.43 2.14
N ILE A 320 -6.77 -6.86 1.16
CA ILE A 320 -6.88 -6.44 -0.24
C ILE A 320 -7.59 -7.46 -1.15
N ARG A 321 -8.09 -8.56 -0.58
CA ARG A 321 -8.68 -9.65 -1.38
C ARG A 321 -9.94 -9.24 -2.13
N ASP A 322 -10.68 -8.24 -1.68
CA ASP A 322 -11.90 -7.74 -2.34
C ASP A 322 -11.61 -7.21 -3.75
N THR A 323 -10.60 -6.34 -3.89
CA THR A 323 -10.16 -5.85 -5.20
C THR A 323 -9.62 -6.99 -6.08
N ILE A 324 -8.86 -7.93 -5.51
CA ILE A 324 -8.37 -9.09 -6.27
C ILE A 324 -9.54 -9.99 -6.72
N SER A 325 -10.56 -10.19 -5.88
CA SER A 325 -11.78 -10.94 -6.20
C SER A 325 -12.55 -10.31 -7.36
N ALA A 326 -12.70 -8.97 -7.34
CA ALA A 326 -13.36 -8.21 -8.40
C ALA A 326 -12.61 -8.37 -9.74
N ALA A 327 -11.30 -8.13 -9.76
CA ALA A 327 -10.47 -8.33 -10.95
C ALA A 327 -10.50 -9.78 -11.45
N ALA A 328 -10.45 -10.76 -10.54
CA ALA A 328 -10.54 -12.18 -10.89
C ALA A 328 -11.83 -12.48 -11.64
N TRP A 329 -12.99 -12.01 -11.14
CA TRP A 329 -14.27 -12.18 -11.82
C TRP A 329 -14.33 -11.42 -13.15
N LEU A 330 -13.91 -10.15 -13.17
CA LEU A 330 -13.92 -9.29 -14.37
C LEU A 330 -13.09 -9.86 -15.53
N PHE A 331 -12.00 -10.55 -15.24
CA PHE A 331 -11.09 -11.10 -16.24
C PHE A 331 -11.17 -12.63 -16.39
N HIS A 332 -12.00 -13.30 -15.59
CA HIS A 332 -12.04 -14.76 -15.48
C HIS A 332 -10.63 -15.35 -15.28
N ASP A 333 -9.83 -14.71 -14.41
CA ASP A 333 -8.42 -15.03 -14.22
C ASP A 333 -8.22 -16.01 -13.04
N PRO A 334 -7.79 -17.25 -13.29
CA PRO A 334 -7.62 -18.26 -12.24
C PRO A 334 -6.44 -17.96 -11.30
N VAL A 335 -5.47 -17.16 -11.73
CA VAL A 335 -4.30 -16.76 -10.91
C VAL A 335 -4.70 -15.67 -9.92
N LEU A 336 -5.47 -14.68 -10.37
CA LEU A 336 -6.05 -13.70 -9.45
C LEU A 336 -7.02 -14.38 -8.47
N LYS A 337 -7.83 -15.34 -8.95
CA LYS A 337 -8.73 -16.13 -8.11
C LYS A 337 -8.00 -16.92 -7.01
N PHE A 338 -6.78 -17.40 -7.25
CA PHE A 338 -5.94 -18.01 -6.22
C PHE A 338 -5.54 -17.01 -5.12
N GLY A 339 -5.26 -15.76 -5.49
CA GLY A 339 -4.91 -14.69 -4.55
C GLY A 339 -6.09 -14.11 -3.76
N ALA A 340 -7.30 -14.31 -4.25
CA ALA A 340 -8.53 -13.70 -3.77
C ALA A 340 -9.24 -14.54 -2.69
N SER A 341 -10.40 -14.08 -2.21
CA SER A 341 -11.18 -14.84 -1.22
C SER A 341 -11.89 -16.06 -1.84
N PRO A 342 -12.15 -17.13 -1.06
CA PRO A 342 -12.85 -18.32 -1.56
C PRO A 342 -14.24 -18.00 -2.14
N CYS A 343 -14.93 -17.02 -1.57
CA CYS A 343 -16.20 -16.49 -2.03
C CYS A 343 -16.17 -14.95 -2.03
N LEU A 344 -17.07 -14.31 -2.80
CA LEU A 344 -17.12 -12.86 -2.88
C LEU A 344 -17.38 -12.24 -1.51
N GLU A 345 -16.60 -11.21 -1.20
CA GLU A 345 -16.70 -10.40 0.00
C GLU A 345 -18.02 -9.63 0.05
N TYR A 346 -18.39 -9.17 1.24
CA TYR A 346 -19.67 -8.51 1.50
C TYR A 346 -19.97 -7.37 0.51
N ASP A 347 -19.06 -6.42 0.32
CA ASP A 347 -19.29 -5.29 -0.61
C ASP A 347 -19.30 -5.76 -2.07
N MET A 348 -18.39 -6.66 -2.46
CA MET A 348 -18.34 -7.21 -3.81
C MET A 348 -19.60 -7.99 -4.18
N ALA A 349 -20.26 -8.64 -3.23
CA ALA A 349 -21.54 -9.31 -3.46
C ALA A 349 -22.67 -8.31 -3.80
N TRP A 350 -22.67 -7.12 -3.17
CA TRP A 350 -23.59 -6.03 -3.50
C TRP A 350 -23.27 -5.39 -4.85
N ASP A 351 -22.00 -5.28 -5.19
CA ASP A 351 -21.53 -4.52 -6.35
C ASP A 351 -21.58 -5.35 -7.64
N LEU A 352 -21.17 -6.61 -7.55
CA LEU A 352 -21.15 -7.57 -8.66
C LEU A 352 -22.47 -8.37 -8.78
N GLY A 353 -23.23 -8.48 -7.69
CA GLY A 353 -24.55 -9.11 -7.66
C GLY A 353 -24.53 -10.63 -7.47
N ILE A 354 -25.72 -11.21 -7.28
CA ILE A 354 -25.83 -12.62 -6.86
C ILE A 354 -25.43 -13.60 -7.96
N ARG A 355 -25.57 -13.22 -9.24
CA ARG A 355 -25.09 -14.05 -10.36
C ARG A 355 -23.57 -14.13 -10.36
N ALA A 356 -22.87 -13.00 -10.20
CA ALA A 356 -21.42 -12.97 -10.09
C ALA A 356 -20.92 -13.78 -8.89
N ALA A 357 -21.60 -13.70 -7.73
CA ALA A 357 -21.24 -14.50 -6.56
C ALA A 357 -21.31 -16.03 -6.81
N LYS A 358 -22.24 -16.49 -7.66
CA LYS A 358 -22.34 -17.90 -8.08
C LYS A 358 -21.23 -18.25 -9.05
N GLU A 359 -21.06 -17.46 -10.10
CA GLU A 359 -20.01 -17.66 -11.11
C GLU A 359 -18.62 -17.67 -10.47
N TYR A 360 -18.34 -16.73 -9.56
CA TYR A 360 -17.08 -16.59 -8.84
C TYR A 360 -16.74 -17.80 -7.97
N ARG A 361 -17.76 -18.45 -7.41
CA ARG A 361 -17.57 -19.67 -6.60
C ARG A 361 -17.13 -20.86 -7.45
N ASP A 362 -17.59 -20.91 -8.70
CA ASP A 362 -17.32 -22.00 -9.63
C ASP A 362 -16.07 -21.74 -10.51
N MET A 363 -15.40 -20.59 -10.34
CA MET A 363 -14.18 -20.26 -11.06
C MET A 363 -13.03 -21.21 -10.72
N GLU A 364 -12.24 -21.55 -11.72
CA GLU A 364 -10.98 -22.27 -11.55
C GLU A 364 -9.95 -21.42 -10.79
N THR A 365 -9.09 -22.10 -10.03
CA THR A 365 -7.96 -21.49 -9.32
C THR A 365 -6.65 -22.06 -9.89
N ALA A 366 -5.66 -21.21 -10.14
CA ALA A 366 -4.33 -21.60 -10.56
C ALA A 366 -3.27 -20.89 -9.71
N MET A 367 -2.26 -21.62 -9.25
CA MET A 367 -1.15 -21.01 -8.52
C MET A 367 -0.33 -20.10 -9.47
N PRO A 368 0.14 -18.92 -9.02
CA PRO A 368 1.00 -18.07 -9.82
C PRO A 368 2.28 -18.80 -10.25
N GLU A 369 2.71 -18.59 -11.50
CA GLU A 369 3.97 -19.14 -12.02
C GLU A 369 5.21 -18.40 -11.47
N PHE A 370 5.00 -17.24 -10.85
CA PHE A 370 6.02 -16.49 -10.13
C PHE A 370 5.88 -16.67 -8.62
N GLN A 371 7.01 -16.54 -7.92
CA GLN A 371 7.05 -16.59 -6.45
C GLN A 371 7.45 -15.21 -5.90
N SER A 372 8.66 -14.77 -6.25
CA SER A 372 9.16 -13.42 -6.01
C SER A 372 8.83 -12.52 -7.20
N ALA A 373 8.71 -11.21 -6.96
CA ALA A 373 8.31 -10.24 -7.96
C ALA A 373 9.19 -8.98 -7.88
N ALA A 374 9.55 -8.46 -9.05
CA ALA A 374 10.21 -7.16 -9.21
C ALA A 374 9.27 -6.24 -9.97
N LEU A 375 8.75 -5.23 -9.28
CA LEU A 375 7.96 -4.16 -9.86
C LEU A 375 8.95 -3.02 -10.18
N GLU A 376 9.66 -3.16 -11.31
CA GLU A 376 10.85 -2.37 -11.61
C GLU A 376 10.55 -0.87 -11.84
N ASP A 377 9.41 -0.54 -12.43
CA ASP A 377 9.05 0.85 -12.76
C ASP A 377 8.71 1.66 -11.50
N SER A 378 8.02 1.03 -10.55
CA SER A 378 7.76 1.57 -9.21
C SER A 378 8.98 1.49 -8.32
N GLY A 379 9.79 0.43 -8.45
CA GLY A 379 10.93 0.15 -7.58
C GLY A 379 10.53 -0.61 -6.31
N ASN A 380 9.53 -1.49 -6.38
CA ASN A 380 9.14 -2.36 -5.27
C ASN A 380 9.53 -3.80 -5.58
N TYR A 381 10.18 -4.47 -4.63
CA TYR A 381 10.67 -5.83 -4.81
C TYR A 381 10.19 -6.73 -3.68
N TYR A 382 9.70 -7.91 -4.03
CA TYR A 382 9.10 -8.85 -3.10
C TYR A 382 9.82 -10.20 -3.20
N LEU A 383 10.51 -10.60 -2.14
CA LEU A 383 11.24 -11.85 -2.04
C LEU A 383 10.44 -12.79 -1.16
N ARG A 384 9.98 -13.90 -1.73
CA ARG A 384 9.00 -14.80 -1.13
C ARG A 384 9.54 -16.22 -1.12
N ASP A 385 9.30 -16.98 -0.05
CA ASP A 385 9.63 -18.42 0.01
C ASP A 385 8.48 -19.33 -0.45
N GLY A 386 7.23 -18.85 -0.37
CA GLY A 386 6.02 -19.49 -0.87
C GLY A 386 4.75 -18.65 -0.64
N TRP A 387 3.61 -19.14 -1.12
CA TRP A 387 2.31 -18.44 -1.07
C TRP A 387 1.43 -18.80 0.15
N GLY A 388 1.90 -19.69 1.03
CA GLY A 388 1.14 -20.12 2.21
C GLY A 388 1.02 -19.05 3.29
N GLU A 389 0.05 -19.20 4.19
CA GLU A 389 -0.22 -18.27 5.29
C GLU A 389 0.93 -18.18 6.31
N GLU A 390 1.76 -19.22 6.42
CA GLU A 390 2.97 -19.25 7.26
C GLU A 390 4.24 -18.89 6.46
N GLY A 391 4.09 -18.33 5.26
CA GLY A 391 5.22 -17.97 4.39
C GLY A 391 6.03 -16.78 4.90
N ASN A 392 7.26 -16.68 4.40
CA ASN A 392 8.15 -15.54 4.58
C ASN A 392 8.04 -14.61 3.36
N LEU A 393 8.03 -13.31 3.62
CA LEU A 393 7.97 -12.27 2.60
C LEU A 393 8.81 -11.06 3.03
N LEU A 394 9.79 -10.69 2.21
CA LEU A 394 10.51 -9.43 2.34
C LEU A 394 10.06 -8.46 1.25
N HIS A 395 9.75 -7.24 1.64
CA HIS A 395 9.54 -6.11 0.74
C HIS A 395 10.75 -5.18 0.81
N PHE A 396 11.26 -4.75 -0.34
CA PHE A 396 12.33 -3.76 -0.46
C PHE A 396 11.89 -2.64 -1.39
N HIS A 397 12.02 -1.39 -0.93
CA HIS A 397 11.64 -0.21 -1.68
C HIS A 397 12.85 0.59 -2.19
N CYS A 398 13.00 0.67 -3.51
CA CYS A 398 13.95 1.54 -4.20
C CYS A 398 13.27 2.25 -5.39
N GLY A 399 12.20 2.99 -5.09
CA GLY A 399 11.38 3.69 -6.06
C GLY A 399 11.55 5.20 -6.05
N THR A 400 10.92 5.86 -7.03
CA THR A 400 10.68 7.30 -6.96
C THR A 400 9.72 7.55 -5.79
N MET A 401 9.80 8.67 -5.10
CA MET A 401 8.76 8.99 -4.10
C MET A 401 7.44 9.37 -4.79
N GLY A 402 6.32 8.78 -4.39
CA GLY A 402 5.01 9.15 -4.90
C GLY A 402 4.51 10.47 -4.30
N ALA A 403 4.16 11.45 -5.13
CA ALA A 403 3.54 12.75 -4.78
C ALA A 403 3.63 13.22 -3.30
N GLY A 404 2.49 13.64 -2.73
CA GLY A 404 2.36 13.98 -1.30
C GLY A 404 2.10 12.78 -0.40
N HIS A 405 1.75 11.63 -0.98
CA HIS A 405 1.42 10.41 -0.24
C HIS A 405 2.61 9.50 0.06
N GLY A 406 3.70 9.65 -0.68
CA GLY A 406 4.97 8.96 -0.44
C GLY A 406 5.71 9.52 0.77
N HIS A 407 6.51 8.68 1.38
CA HIS A 407 7.29 8.99 2.57
C HIS A 407 8.79 9.06 2.25
N SER A 408 9.58 9.44 3.24
CA SER A 408 11.04 9.56 3.14
C SER A 408 11.70 8.20 3.44
N ASP A 409 11.34 7.18 2.66
CA ASP A 409 11.54 5.75 2.97
C ASP A 409 12.46 5.02 1.99
N GLN A 410 13.34 5.75 1.29
CA GLN A 410 14.25 5.16 0.33
C GLN A 410 15.09 4.03 0.96
N LEU A 411 15.17 2.88 0.29
CA LEU A 411 15.83 1.64 0.75
C LEU A 411 15.14 0.93 1.93
N HIS A 412 13.89 1.31 2.26
CA HIS A 412 13.08 0.64 3.28
C HIS A 412 12.96 -0.86 3.05
N VAL A 413 12.88 -1.61 4.16
CA VAL A 413 12.55 -3.04 4.16
C VAL A 413 11.41 -3.35 5.13
N ASP A 414 10.40 -4.08 4.66
CA ASP A 414 9.47 -4.81 5.55
C ASP A 414 9.83 -6.29 5.52
N LEU A 415 9.57 -6.99 6.62
CA LEU A 415 9.87 -8.41 6.74
C LEU A 415 8.76 -9.14 7.49
N VAL A 416 8.16 -10.12 6.83
CA VAL A 416 7.22 -11.08 7.38
C VAL A 416 7.93 -12.42 7.50
N ILE A 417 7.86 -13.05 8.68
CA ILE A 417 8.40 -14.39 8.93
C ILE A 417 7.31 -15.24 9.57
N GLY A 418 7.06 -16.43 9.01
CA GLY A 418 6.04 -17.34 9.54
C GLY A 418 4.63 -16.75 9.49
N GLY A 419 4.35 -15.89 8.50
CA GLY A 419 3.08 -15.15 8.42
C GLY A 419 2.92 -13.96 9.38
N GLU A 420 3.91 -13.68 10.25
CA GLU A 420 3.85 -12.58 11.21
C GLU A 420 4.81 -11.44 10.83
N ASP A 421 4.31 -10.19 10.92
CA ASP A 421 5.11 -8.97 10.74
C ASP A 421 6.30 -8.96 11.74
N VAL A 422 7.54 -8.88 11.24
CA VAL A 422 8.76 -8.70 12.03
C VAL A 422 9.26 -7.27 11.92
N LEU A 423 9.51 -6.78 10.70
CA LEU A 423 9.83 -5.38 10.40
C LEU A 423 8.67 -4.75 9.66
N THR A 424 8.31 -3.52 10.02
CA THR A 424 7.16 -2.82 9.45
C THR A 424 7.45 -1.34 9.23
N ASP A 425 6.86 -0.77 8.19
CA ASP A 425 6.67 0.68 8.09
C ASP A 425 5.84 1.24 9.26
N ALA A 426 5.97 2.54 9.53
CA ALA A 426 5.23 3.22 10.58
C ALA A 426 3.76 3.46 10.21
N GLY A 427 3.42 3.49 8.92
CA GLY A 427 2.11 3.93 8.43
C GLY A 427 1.97 5.45 8.52
N ARG A 428 0.78 5.97 8.21
CA ARG A 428 0.60 7.42 8.00
C ARG A 428 0.20 8.24 9.22
N PHE A 429 -0.47 7.60 10.18
CA PHE A 429 -1.11 8.19 11.36
C PHE A 429 -2.13 9.31 11.06
N THR A 430 -1.71 10.48 10.61
CA THR A 430 -2.57 11.67 10.43
C THR A 430 -2.17 12.45 9.18
N TYR A 431 -3.05 13.32 8.70
CA TYR A 431 -2.73 14.34 7.68
C TYR A 431 -2.49 15.74 8.27
N VAL A 432 -2.80 15.93 9.54
CA VAL A 432 -2.65 17.24 10.21
C VAL A 432 -1.16 17.61 10.24
N PRO A 433 -0.75 18.74 9.64
CA PRO A 433 0.65 19.12 9.59
C PRO A 433 1.16 19.43 11.00
N GLY A 434 2.22 18.73 11.42
CA GLY A 434 2.78 18.88 12.75
C GLY A 434 3.82 17.81 13.08
N PRO A 435 4.38 17.84 14.30
CA PRO A 435 5.42 16.90 14.73
C PRO A 435 5.00 15.44 14.58
N ASP A 436 3.73 15.12 14.82
CA ASP A 436 3.22 13.77 14.64
C ASP A 436 3.25 13.33 13.18
N ARG A 437 2.79 14.15 12.22
CA ARG A 437 2.89 13.81 10.77
C ARG A 437 4.32 13.50 10.36
N PHE A 438 5.28 14.34 10.76
CA PHE A 438 6.68 14.17 10.39
C PHE A 438 7.33 12.95 11.07
N ALA A 439 6.94 12.65 12.32
CA ALA A 439 7.42 11.46 13.02
C ALA A 439 7.06 10.12 12.36
N PHE A 440 6.10 10.11 11.42
CA PHE A 440 5.73 8.95 10.61
C PHE A 440 6.26 9.01 9.17
N LYS A 441 6.58 10.21 8.66
CA LYS A 441 6.93 10.45 7.24
C LYS A 441 8.44 10.63 6.99
N ASP A 442 9.21 10.99 8.02
CA ASP A 442 10.65 11.24 7.93
C ASP A 442 11.47 9.93 7.98
N PRO A 443 12.72 9.91 7.49
CA PRO A 443 13.56 8.70 7.40
C PRO A 443 13.69 7.90 8.70
N THR A 444 13.59 8.57 9.84
CA THR A 444 13.73 7.97 11.17
C THR A 444 12.56 7.06 11.57
N ALA A 445 11.48 7.03 10.78
CA ALA A 445 10.33 6.16 10.96
C ALA A 445 10.41 4.85 10.14
N HIS A 446 11.41 4.75 9.26
CA HIS A 446 11.53 3.70 8.24
C HIS A 446 12.77 2.84 8.48
N ASN A 447 12.74 1.59 7.99
CA ASN A 447 13.86 0.65 8.07
C ASN A 447 14.96 1.00 7.06
N THR A 448 15.62 2.14 7.23
CA THR A 448 16.63 2.71 6.31
C THR A 448 17.86 3.21 7.07
N ILE A 449 18.74 3.94 6.40
CA ILE A 449 19.97 4.51 6.94
C ILE A 449 20.05 6.02 6.69
N THR A 450 20.48 6.79 7.68
CA THR A 450 20.76 8.24 7.53
C THR A 450 22.22 8.56 7.79
N VAL A 451 22.66 9.70 7.24
CA VAL A 451 24.04 10.22 7.34
C VAL A 451 24.02 11.54 8.13
N ASP A 452 24.84 11.64 9.17
CA ASP A 452 25.03 12.80 10.05
C ASP A 452 23.73 13.37 10.63
N ASN A 453 22.77 12.49 10.94
CA ASN A 453 21.43 12.87 11.42
C ASN A 453 20.70 13.83 10.46
N ARG A 454 20.93 13.70 9.15
CA ARG A 454 20.26 14.48 8.09
C ARG A 454 19.36 13.61 7.25
N PHE A 455 18.26 14.21 6.78
CA PHE A 455 17.30 13.52 5.92
C PHE A 455 17.66 13.64 4.45
N PHE A 456 17.51 12.54 3.71
CA PHE A 456 17.77 12.48 2.26
C PHE A 456 16.61 13.04 1.43
N THR A 457 15.38 12.98 1.96
CA THR A 457 14.20 13.71 1.49
C THR A 457 13.69 14.58 2.65
N VAL A 458 13.32 15.83 2.39
CA VAL A 458 12.91 16.80 3.42
C VAL A 458 11.49 17.28 3.15
N CYS A 459 10.53 16.73 3.90
CA CYS A 459 9.14 17.15 3.90
C CYS A 459 8.99 18.58 4.43
N ARG A 460 8.30 19.45 3.69
CA ARG A 460 7.98 20.82 4.12
C ARG A 460 6.68 20.85 4.93
N ASP A 461 5.69 20.08 4.46
CA ASP A 461 4.38 19.90 5.06
C ASP A 461 3.86 18.48 4.74
N SER A 462 2.57 18.22 4.93
CA SER A 462 1.98 16.90 4.67
C SER A 462 2.06 16.47 3.21
N TRP A 463 2.21 17.41 2.27
CA TRP A 463 2.01 17.23 0.83
C TRP A 463 3.24 17.57 -0.02
N GLU A 464 4.07 18.52 0.42
CA GLU A 464 5.21 19.01 -0.37
C GLU A 464 6.56 18.69 0.29
N CYS A 465 7.57 18.44 -0.54
CA CYS A 465 8.96 18.29 -0.13
C CYS A 465 9.83 19.44 -0.65
N SER A 466 10.72 19.93 0.21
CA SER A 466 11.74 20.92 -0.14
C SER A 466 12.98 20.30 -0.78
N LYS A 467 13.18 19.00 -0.55
CA LYS A 467 14.25 18.18 -1.14
C LYS A 467 13.72 16.78 -1.41
N LEU A 468 13.99 16.27 -2.60
CA LEU A 468 13.68 14.89 -3.00
C LEU A 468 14.96 14.09 -3.16
N CYS A 469 14.92 12.86 -2.67
CA CYS A 469 15.95 11.87 -2.89
C CYS A 469 15.76 11.17 -4.24
N ALA A 470 16.81 11.11 -5.05
CA ALA A 470 16.78 10.35 -6.30
C ALA A 470 17.16 8.88 -6.04
N PRO A 471 16.30 7.91 -6.40
CA PRO A 471 16.62 6.49 -6.33
C PRO A 471 17.60 6.10 -7.46
N VAL A 472 18.39 5.07 -7.20
CA VAL A 472 19.22 4.39 -8.18
C VAL A 472 18.89 2.90 -8.09
N LYS A 473 17.95 2.48 -8.92
CA LYS A 473 17.56 1.07 -9.04
C LYS A 473 18.75 0.26 -9.59
N ARG A 474 18.98 -0.91 -9.01
CA ARG A 474 20.08 -1.81 -9.40
C ARG A 474 19.55 -3.19 -9.77
N GLN A 475 20.47 -4.06 -10.18
CA GLN A 475 20.16 -5.43 -10.56
C GLN A 475 19.50 -6.19 -9.40
N HIS A 476 18.46 -6.95 -9.74
CA HIS A 476 17.89 -7.98 -8.90
C HIS A 476 18.08 -9.34 -9.58
N ARG A 477 18.02 -10.43 -8.82
CA ARG A 477 18.09 -11.78 -9.35
C ARG A 477 17.31 -12.75 -8.47
N PHE A 478 16.35 -13.45 -9.07
CA PHE A 478 15.58 -14.49 -8.38
C PHE A 478 15.99 -15.87 -8.88
N THR A 479 16.39 -16.74 -7.97
CA THR A 479 16.68 -18.15 -8.25
C THR A 479 15.92 -19.04 -7.28
N GLU A 480 16.01 -20.37 -7.45
CA GLU A 480 15.30 -21.32 -6.60
C GLU A 480 15.76 -21.25 -5.14
N GLN A 481 17.06 -21.15 -4.87
CA GLN A 481 17.63 -21.20 -3.51
C GLN A 481 18.07 -19.83 -2.98
N TYR A 482 18.44 -18.90 -3.88
CA TYR A 482 19.04 -17.62 -3.52
C TYR A 482 18.41 -16.48 -4.29
N GLU A 483 18.20 -15.35 -3.64
CA GLU A 483 17.68 -14.15 -4.29
C GLU A 483 18.49 -12.93 -3.89
N LEU A 484 18.51 -11.95 -4.77
CA LEU A 484 19.24 -10.71 -4.62
C LEU A 484 18.35 -9.54 -5.03
N VAL A 485 18.31 -8.51 -4.18
CA VAL A 485 17.85 -7.17 -4.56
C VAL A 485 18.86 -6.13 -4.10
N GLN A 486 19.00 -5.07 -4.87
CA GLN A 486 19.90 -3.97 -4.56
C GLN A 486 19.28 -2.63 -4.98
N GLY A 487 19.63 -1.58 -4.27
CA GLY A 487 19.24 -0.22 -4.61
C GLY A 487 20.14 0.79 -3.94
N ALA A 488 20.30 1.94 -4.57
CA ALA A 488 21.06 3.06 -4.03
C ALA A 488 20.23 4.35 -4.07
N HIS A 489 20.75 5.40 -3.46
CA HIS A 489 20.17 6.73 -3.58
C HIS A 489 21.20 7.85 -3.47
N LEU A 490 20.86 8.99 -4.07
CA LEU A 490 21.76 10.15 -4.20
C LEU A 490 21.38 11.30 -3.27
N GLY A 491 20.63 11.02 -2.21
CA GLY A 491 20.04 12.03 -1.34
C GLY A 491 21.03 12.90 -0.55
N TYR A 492 22.32 12.58 -0.57
CA TYR A 492 23.39 13.38 0.07
C TYR A 492 24.40 13.93 -0.93
N MET A 493 24.16 13.82 -2.25
CA MET A 493 25.08 14.25 -3.30
C MET A 493 25.15 15.78 -3.49
N ASP A 494 24.26 16.53 -2.86
CA ASP A 494 24.24 17.99 -2.81
C ASP A 494 25.25 18.59 -1.81
N ARG A 495 25.98 17.74 -1.07
CA ARG A 495 26.97 18.14 -0.06
C ARG A 495 28.40 18.15 -0.63
N GLU A 496 29.28 18.96 -0.03
CA GLU A 496 30.72 18.94 -0.34
C GLU A 496 31.36 17.60 0.06
N ASP A 497 30.91 17.02 1.17
CA ASP A 497 31.26 15.70 1.69
C ASP A 497 30.21 14.66 1.29
N ALA A 498 29.89 14.61 -0.01
CA ALA A 498 28.85 13.74 -0.55
C ALA A 498 29.01 12.27 -0.15
N VAL A 499 27.86 11.61 0.09
CA VAL A 499 27.77 10.18 0.37
C VAL A 499 26.74 9.57 -0.58
N ALA A 500 27.14 8.57 -1.36
CA ALA A 500 26.18 7.70 -2.04
C ALA A 500 25.91 6.48 -1.17
N VAL A 501 24.63 6.18 -0.95
CA VAL A 501 24.19 5.09 -0.08
C VAL A 501 23.63 3.98 -0.95
N ASN A 502 24.08 2.75 -0.74
CA ASN A 502 23.57 1.56 -1.42
C ASN A 502 23.18 0.51 -0.39
N ARG A 503 22.11 -0.25 -0.63
CA ARG A 503 21.71 -1.42 0.14
C ARG A 503 21.68 -2.63 -0.77
N ARG A 504 22.24 -3.75 -0.30
CA ARG A 504 22.15 -5.06 -0.93
C ARG A 504 21.51 -6.05 0.03
N ILE A 505 20.60 -6.88 -0.47
CA ILE A 505 19.91 -7.89 0.32
C ILE A 505 20.03 -9.23 -0.40
N ILE A 506 20.66 -10.19 0.25
CA ILE A 506 20.74 -11.58 -0.20
C ILE A 506 19.76 -12.39 0.64
N HIS A 507 18.81 -13.07 0.01
CA HIS A 507 17.92 -14.01 0.66
C HIS A 507 18.39 -15.43 0.35
N ILE A 508 18.79 -16.17 1.39
CA ILE A 508 19.06 -17.59 1.34
C ILE A 508 17.80 -18.29 1.88
N LYS A 509 17.05 -18.93 0.97
CA LYS A 509 15.74 -19.49 1.32
C LYS A 509 15.85 -20.61 2.36
N PRO A 510 14.85 -20.74 3.25
CA PRO A 510 13.64 -19.89 3.31
C PRO A 510 13.76 -18.66 4.22
N ASP A 511 14.80 -18.57 5.06
CA ASP A 511 14.71 -17.85 6.34
C ASP A 511 15.94 -17.01 6.71
N ILE A 512 16.93 -16.86 5.82
CA ILE A 512 18.16 -16.09 6.08
C ILE A 512 18.25 -14.91 5.12
N TYR A 513 18.47 -13.71 5.68
CA TYR A 513 18.65 -12.47 4.93
C TYR A 513 19.98 -11.81 5.32
N ILE A 514 20.82 -11.48 4.35
CA ILE A 514 22.07 -10.75 4.55
C ILE A 514 21.87 -9.35 3.98
N VAL A 515 21.78 -8.35 4.84
CA VAL A 515 21.60 -6.94 4.49
C VAL A 515 22.94 -6.21 4.63
N THR A 516 23.36 -5.53 3.59
CA THR A 516 24.59 -4.73 3.57
C THR A 516 24.28 -3.33 3.11
N ASP A 517 24.42 -2.36 4.01
CA ASP A 517 24.42 -0.94 3.66
C ASP A 517 25.84 -0.50 3.34
N GLU A 518 26.08 0.02 2.15
CA GLU A 518 27.36 0.52 1.64
C GLU A 518 27.34 2.04 1.50
N LEU A 519 28.35 2.69 2.05
CA LEU A 519 28.45 4.14 2.19
C LEU A 519 29.68 4.60 1.41
N TYR A 520 29.46 5.15 0.22
CA TYR A 520 30.53 5.57 -0.68
C TYR A 520 30.86 7.05 -0.48
N THR A 521 32.02 7.30 0.11
CA THR A 521 32.54 8.66 0.36
C THR A 521 34.05 8.64 0.61
N GLY A 522 34.70 9.80 0.54
CA GLY A 522 36.05 10.02 1.07
C GLY A 522 36.07 10.70 2.44
N GLY A 523 34.90 11.15 2.93
CA GLY A 523 34.72 11.95 4.15
C GLY A 523 34.71 11.13 5.44
N SER A 524 34.36 11.78 6.55
CA SER A 524 34.12 11.14 7.84
C SER A 524 32.72 11.48 8.30
N HIS A 525 31.92 10.46 8.64
CA HIS A 525 30.50 10.61 8.88
C HIS A 525 30.04 9.69 10.01
N GLU A 526 28.94 10.10 10.64
CA GLU A 526 28.12 9.25 11.51
C GLU A 526 27.00 8.62 10.66
N TYR A 527 26.86 7.31 10.73
CA TYR A 527 25.76 6.59 10.09
C TYR A 527 24.78 6.04 11.12
N ARG A 528 23.48 6.12 10.82
CA ARG A 528 22.41 5.57 11.67
C ARG A 528 21.49 4.68 10.88
N GLN A 529 21.52 3.38 11.15
CA GLN A 529 20.63 2.37 10.58
C GLN A 529 19.47 2.11 11.54
N TYR A 530 18.24 2.14 11.04
CA TYR A 530 17.02 1.98 11.82
C TYR A 530 16.33 0.64 11.54
N TRP A 531 15.82 0.02 12.61
CA TRP A 531 15.05 -1.22 12.57
C TRP A 531 13.82 -1.08 13.47
N HIS A 532 12.63 -1.07 12.88
CA HIS A 532 11.34 -0.88 13.52
C HIS A 532 10.56 -2.19 13.53
N PHE A 533 10.36 -2.73 14.73
CA PHE A 533 9.78 -4.06 14.91
C PHE A 533 8.28 -3.98 15.09
N SER A 534 7.54 -5.00 14.65
CA SER A 534 6.09 -5.02 14.89
C SER A 534 5.76 -4.90 16.39
N GLU A 535 4.74 -4.12 16.68
CA GLU A 535 4.13 -3.95 18.00
C GLU A 535 3.56 -5.26 18.59
N LYS A 536 3.39 -6.29 17.76
CA LYS A 536 2.91 -7.62 18.15
C LYS A 536 3.97 -8.46 18.87
N GLY A 537 5.23 -8.04 18.85
CA GLY A 537 6.34 -8.75 19.48
C GLY A 537 7.11 -7.94 20.52
N ARG A 538 8.25 -8.49 20.92
CA ARG A 538 9.20 -7.86 21.86
C ARG A 538 10.61 -7.99 21.32
N VAL A 539 11.43 -6.99 21.64
CA VAL A 539 12.84 -6.97 21.23
C VAL A 539 13.76 -6.95 22.44
N THR A 540 14.85 -7.72 22.37
CA THR A 540 16.03 -7.53 23.23
C THR A 540 17.23 -7.14 22.41
N LEU A 541 18.10 -6.31 22.98
CA LEU A 541 19.40 -5.95 22.42
C LEU A 541 20.48 -6.41 23.40
N ARG A 542 21.52 -7.07 22.90
CA ARG A 542 22.67 -7.48 23.70
C ARG A 542 23.97 -7.29 22.92
N ALA A 543 25.06 -7.05 23.65
CA ALA A 543 26.37 -7.36 23.11
C ALA A 543 26.46 -8.87 22.87
N ALA A 544 26.99 -9.27 21.72
CA ALA A 544 27.18 -10.69 21.46
C ALA A 544 28.22 -11.26 22.44
N ASP A 545 28.00 -12.48 22.94
CA ASP A 545 29.01 -13.18 23.71
C ASP A 545 30.28 -13.30 22.85
N LYS A 546 31.45 -12.96 23.39
CA LYS A 546 32.76 -13.17 22.76
C LYS A 546 33.09 -14.67 22.62
N ARG A 547 32.26 -15.45 21.95
CA ARG A 547 32.55 -16.84 21.60
C ARG A 547 33.42 -16.81 20.35
N GLY A 548 34.71 -17.08 20.50
CA GLY A 548 35.62 -17.26 19.37
C GLY A 548 36.70 -16.21 19.15
N GLN A 549 37.27 -15.56 20.18
CA GLN A 549 38.61 -14.97 20.01
C GLN A 549 39.66 -16.09 19.92
N GLY A 550 39.84 -16.62 18.71
CA GLY A 550 40.68 -17.78 18.48
C GLY A 550 41.37 -17.78 17.12
N ARG A 551 41.89 -16.63 16.67
CA ARG A 551 42.99 -16.50 15.66
C ARG A 551 43.20 -15.01 15.31
N THR A 552 44.12 -14.34 16.02
CA THR A 552 44.60 -13.02 15.62
C THR A 552 46.02 -13.15 15.10
N ASP A 553 46.15 -13.39 13.80
CA ASP A 553 47.36 -13.05 13.06
C ASP A 553 47.28 -11.55 12.71
N ALA A 554 48.41 -10.87 12.50
CA ALA A 554 48.43 -9.42 12.24
C ALA A 554 47.61 -9.02 10.99
N ASP A 555 47.43 -9.94 10.04
CA ASP A 555 46.66 -9.74 8.79
C ASP A 555 45.12 -9.81 8.99
N THR A 556 44.60 -10.30 10.13
CA THR A 556 43.14 -10.42 10.37
C THR A 556 42.55 -9.25 11.16
N ALA A 557 43.38 -8.33 11.64
CA ALA A 557 42.93 -7.19 12.46
C ALA A 557 42.14 -6.14 11.66
N GLU A 558 42.45 -5.95 10.37
CA GLU A 558 41.75 -4.98 9.50
C GLU A 558 40.43 -5.51 8.90
N THR A 559 40.21 -6.84 8.92
CA THR A 559 39.03 -7.49 8.29
C THR A 559 38.00 -8.00 9.30
N GLY A 560 38.34 -8.01 10.60
CA GLY A 560 37.54 -8.66 11.63
C GLY A 560 37.32 -10.16 11.36
N ALA A 561 38.15 -10.77 10.51
CA ALA A 561 38.04 -12.18 10.17
C ALA A 561 38.20 -13.07 11.42
N GLY A 562 37.34 -14.09 11.55
CA GLY A 562 37.29 -14.95 12.73
C GLY A 562 36.48 -14.38 13.89
N THR A 563 35.70 -13.30 13.65
CA THR A 563 34.83 -12.69 14.67
C THR A 563 33.36 -12.94 14.36
N GLY A 564 32.59 -13.29 15.39
CA GLY A 564 31.13 -13.32 15.35
C GLY A 564 30.52 -11.91 15.33
N PRO A 565 29.19 -11.79 15.43
CA PRO A 565 28.54 -10.49 15.56
C PRO A 565 29.09 -9.71 16.77
N SER A 566 29.07 -8.37 16.69
CA SER A 566 29.41 -7.52 17.84
C SER A 566 28.18 -7.20 18.69
N LEU A 567 27.01 -7.15 18.05
CA LEU A 567 25.72 -6.88 18.66
C LEU A 567 24.69 -7.85 18.09
N GLU A 568 23.73 -8.23 18.92
CA GLU A 568 22.58 -9.02 18.52
C GLU A 568 21.30 -8.38 19.03
N ALA A 569 20.31 -8.25 18.13
CA ALA A 569 18.94 -7.98 18.51
C ALA A 569 18.07 -9.19 18.23
N GLU A 570 17.15 -9.48 19.14
CA GLU A 570 16.26 -10.63 19.01
C GLU A 570 14.81 -10.18 19.17
N PHE A 571 14.01 -10.46 18.15
CA PHE A 571 12.57 -10.24 18.12
C PHE A 571 11.82 -11.56 18.32
N TRP A 572 10.73 -11.53 19.08
CA TRP A 572 9.82 -12.68 19.15
C TRP A 572 8.38 -12.27 19.42
N THR A 573 7.47 -13.10 18.94
CA THR A 573 6.02 -13.05 19.20
C THR A 573 5.60 -14.30 20.00
N SER A 574 4.35 -14.73 19.89
CA SER A 574 3.91 -16.07 20.31
C SER A 574 4.45 -17.18 19.41
N HIS A 575 4.59 -16.96 18.10
CA HIS A 575 4.85 -18.03 17.12
C HIS A 575 6.18 -17.89 16.37
N THR A 576 6.70 -16.67 16.21
CA THR A 576 7.88 -16.36 15.41
C THR A 576 9.02 -15.83 16.27
N ARG A 577 10.25 -16.13 15.86
CA ARG A 577 11.49 -15.56 16.41
C ARG A 577 12.42 -15.16 15.27
N ALA A 578 13.08 -14.01 15.42
CA ALA A 578 14.05 -13.51 14.46
C ALA A 578 15.28 -12.95 15.18
N LEU A 579 16.47 -13.40 14.75
CA LEU A 579 17.76 -12.93 15.27
C LEU A 579 18.41 -12.02 14.24
N PHE A 580 18.79 -10.83 14.68
CA PHE A 580 19.53 -9.82 13.93
C PHE A 580 20.96 -9.81 14.47
N SER A 581 21.91 -10.24 13.66
CA SER A 581 23.33 -10.30 13.97
C SER A 581 24.05 -9.17 13.26
N PHE A 582 24.50 -8.16 14.00
CA PHE A 582 25.22 -7.01 13.45
C PHE A 582 26.72 -7.28 13.47
N LEU A 583 27.36 -7.23 12.30
CA LEU A 583 28.76 -7.57 12.12
C LEU A 583 29.60 -6.31 11.91
N GLY A 584 30.82 -6.34 12.45
CA GLY A 584 31.78 -5.24 12.37
C GLY A 584 32.15 -4.67 13.73
N SER A 585 33.28 -3.98 13.76
CA SER A 585 33.82 -3.33 14.96
C SER A 585 33.30 -1.90 15.12
N GLY A 586 33.34 -1.35 16.34
CA GLY A 586 32.94 0.03 16.59
C GLY A 586 31.49 0.34 16.18
N LEU A 587 30.60 -0.64 16.37
CA LEU A 587 29.16 -0.45 16.27
C LEU A 587 28.62 -0.14 17.67
N GLU A 588 27.75 0.86 17.74
CA GLU A 588 26.94 1.12 18.91
C GLU A 588 25.49 0.85 18.55
N ALA A 589 24.70 0.29 19.46
CA ALA A 589 23.27 0.17 19.25
C ALA A 589 22.50 0.55 20.50
N GLU A 590 21.33 1.14 20.27
CA GLU A 590 20.39 1.46 21.33
C GLU A 590 19.03 0.87 21.00
N LYS A 591 18.38 0.32 22.03
CA LYS A 591 16.97 0.00 21.98
C LYS A 591 16.19 1.25 22.34
N GLY A 592 15.34 1.68 21.42
CA GLY A 592 14.43 2.81 21.60
C GLY A 592 12.96 2.40 21.50
N ALA A 593 12.11 3.41 21.46
CA ALA A 593 10.70 3.28 21.11
C ALA A 593 10.42 4.10 19.85
N SER A 594 9.55 3.58 19.00
CA SER A 594 8.93 4.31 17.89
C SER A 594 7.42 4.03 17.91
N ARG A 595 6.67 4.57 16.95
CA ARG A 595 5.23 4.34 16.85
C ARG A 595 4.88 3.67 15.53
N ILE A 596 3.75 2.97 15.53
CA ILE A 596 3.09 2.43 14.33
C ILE A 596 1.63 2.82 14.35
N ALA A 597 1.09 3.16 13.18
CA ALA A 597 -0.31 3.45 12.94
C ALA A 597 -0.84 2.50 11.87
N ARG A 598 -1.62 1.51 12.31
CA ARG A 598 -2.35 0.61 11.40
C ARG A 598 -3.65 1.22 10.90
N ASP A 599 -4.14 2.25 11.57
CA ASP A 599 -5.38 2.95 11.25
C ASP A 599 -5.16 4.45 11.44
N TYR A 600 -5.90 5.24 10.67
CA TYR A 600 -5.94 6.70 10.82
C TYR A 600 -6.22 7.16 12.26
N ASN A 601 -5.46 8.17 12.71
CA ASN A 601 -5.48 8.78 14.03
C ASN A 601 -5.32 7.81 15.22
N ARG A 602 -4.80 6.59 15.00
CA ARG A 602 -4.48 5.65 16.07
C ARG A 602 -3.06 5.10 15.92
N ALA A 603 -2.22 5.48 16.86
CA ALA A 603 -0.86 4.99 16.97
C ALA A 603 -0.66 4.18 18.26
N VAL A 604 0.25 3.21 18.20
CA VAL A 604 0.73 2.47 19.37
C VAL A 604 2.25 2.43 19.37
N ASP A 605 2.83 2.33 20.57
CA ASP A 605 4.28 2.22 20.72
C ASP A 605 4.78 0.83 20.27
N ARG A 606 5.96 0.82 19.64
CA ARG A 606 6.69 -0.37 19.23
C ARG A 606 8.18 -0.23 19.53
N ASP A 607 8.85 -1.36 19.66
CA ASP A 607 10.31 -1.39 19.87
C ASP A 607 11.04 -1.00 18.57
N CYS A 608 12.12 -0.24 18.69
CA CYS A 608 13.06 -0.03 17.59
C CYS A 608 14.52 -0.21 18.04
N ILE A 609 15.39 -0.56 17.11
CA ILE A 609 16.84 -0.58 17.29
C ILE A 609 17.45 0.45 16.34
N THR A 610 18.32 1.31 16.87
CA THR A 610 19.17 2.18 16.05
C THR A 610 20.61 1.72 16.20
N VAL A 611 21.25 1.37 15.08
CA VAL A 611 22.68 1.02 15.03
C VAL A 611 23.45 2.22 14.49
N LYS A 612 24.51 2.62 15.20
CA LYS A 612 25.35 3.78 14.92
C LYS A 612 26.77 3.34 14.62
N ALA A 613 27.40 4.05 13.67
CA ALA A 613 28.77 3.82 13.30
C ALA A 613 29.44 5.13 12.84
N ASP A 614 30.52 5.52 13.50
CA ASP A 614 31.44 6.55 13.02
C ASP A 614 32.49 5.93 12.10
N ARG A 615 32.64 6.50 10.90
CA ARG A 615 33.45 5.92 9.84
C ARG A 615 34.13 6.96 8.98
N LYS A 616 35.22 6.57 8.32
CA LYS A 616 35.96 7.41 7.37
C LYS A 616 36.20 6.65 6.07
N GLY A 617 35.95 7.33 4.95
CA GLY A 617 36.03 6.73 3.61
C GLY A 617 34.86 5.79 3.35
N PHE A 618 35.06 4.85 2.42
CA PHE A 618 34.10 3.78 2.20
C PHE A 618 33.85 2.99 3.49
N SER A 619 32.60 2.61 3.73
CA SER A 619 32.24 1.72 4.82
C SER A 619 31.01 0.89 4.48
N SER A 620 30.88 -0.24 5.15
CA SER A 620 29.72 -1.12 5.09
C SER A 620 29.17 -1.41 6.49
N LEU A 621 27.86 -1.59 6.60
CA LEU A 621 27.18 -2.12 7.77
C LEU A 621 26.51 -3.43 7.37
N LEU A 622 27.06 -4.54 7.86
CA LEU A 622 26.62 -5.88 7.53
C LEU A 622 25.71 -6.45 8.64
N THR A 623 24.51 -6.87 8.27
CA THR A 623 23.51 -7.46 9.17
C THR A 623 23.02 -8.78 8.62
N VAL A 624 23.04 -9.83 9.44
CA VAL A 624 22.41 -11.11 9.12
C VAL A 624 21.13 -11.26 9.94
N ILE A 625 20.01 -11.46 9.27
CA ILE A 625 18.70 -11.71 9.87
C ILE A 625 18.35 -13.17 9.61
N GLN A 626 18.03 -13.92 10.66
CA GLN A 626 17.51 -15.28 10.51
C GLN A 626 16.17 -15.42 11.21
N GLY A 627 15.14 -15.79 10.47
CA GLY A 627 13.79 -16.06 10.99
C GLY A 627 13.55 -17.52 11.32
N GLY A 628 12.44 -17.81 12.00
CA GLY A 628 11.92 -19.16 12.14
C GLY A 628 10.83 -19.28 13.19
N PRO A 629 10.22 -20.47 13.30
CA PRO A 629 9.28 -20.78 14.36
C PRO A 629 9.93 -20.60 15.73
N ARG A 630 9.19 -20.05 16.69
CA ARG A 630 9.67 -19.83 18.06
C ARG A 630 10.04 -21.13 18.75
N ASP A 631 9.23 -22.16 18.57
CA ASP A 631 9.46 -23.48 19.13
C ASP A 631 10.62 -24.18 18.41
N GLY A 632 11.63 -24.57 19.18
CA GLY A 632 12.82 -25.21 18.62
C GLY A 632 13.74 -24.25 17.84
N TYR A 633 13.53 -22.93 17.93
CA TYR A 633 14.34 -21.93 17.24
C TYR A 633 15.84 -22.08 17.58
N ARG A 634 16.63 -22.38 16.54
CA ARG A 634 18.09 -22.49 16.61
C ARG A 634 18.67 -21.77 15.40
N PRO A 635 19.15 -20.52 15.53
CA PRO A 635 19.78 -19.83 14.41
C PRO A 635 21.15 -20.44 14.11
N CYS A 636 21.64 -20.22 12.90
CA CYS A 636 23.01 -20.52 12.51
C CYS A 636 23.97 -19.63 13.30
N GLU A 637 25.14 -20.17 13.61
CA GLU A 637 26.28 -19.36 14.02
C GLU A 637 26.73 -18.52 12.81
N VAL A 638 26.96 -17.23 13.04
CA VAL A 638 27.37 -16.26 12.01
C VAL A 638 28.79 -15.79 12.33
N GLU A 639 29.68 -15.85 11.34
CA GLU A 639 31.09 -15.47 11.48
C GLU A 639 31.57 -14.71 10.25
N LYS A 640 32.32 -13.62 10.44
CA LYS A 640 33.06 -12.98 9.35
C LYS A 640 34.27 -13.82 8.97
N VAL A 641 34.44 -14.08 7.68
CA VAL A 641 35.56 -14.86 7.14
C VAL A 641 36.37 -14.03 6.14
N PRO A 642 37.70 -14.24 6.03
CA PRO A 642 38.54 -13.43 5.15
C PRO A 642 38.26 -13.77 3.69
N VAL A 643 38.19 -12.74 2.84
CA VAL A 643 38.15 -12.88 1.38
C VAL A 643 39.55 -12.69 0.83
N LYS A 644 39.96 -13.55 -0.08
CA LYS A 644 41.29 -13.52 -0.70
C LYS A 644 41.20 -13.53 -2.21
N SER A 645 42.25 -13.08 -2.86
CA SER A 645 42.53 -13.44 -4.25
C SER A 645 42.94 -14.92 -4.29
N ALA A 646 42.22 -15.75 -5.04
CA ALA A 646 42.54 -17.16 -5.19
C ALA A 646 43.87 -17.37 -5.94
N LEU A 647 44.21 -16.46 -6.88
CA LEU A 647 45.46 -16.58 -7.65
C LEU A 647 46.67 -16.02 -6.89
N LYS A 648 46.53 -14.85 -6.27
CA LYS A 648 47.64 -14.11 -5.65
C LYS A 648 47.79 -14.42 -4.16
N GLY A 649 46.78 -15.01 -3.53
CA GLY A 649 46.77 -15.32 -2.09
C GLY A 649 46.72 -14.09 -1.18
N ILE A 650 46.39 -12.91 -1.72
CA ILE A 650 46.30 -11.66 -0.96
C ILE A 650 44.92 -11.57 -0.32
N THR A 651 44.87 -11.30 0.98
CA THR A 651 43.61 -11.01 1.69
C THR A 651 43.15 -9.60 1.34
N TYR A 652 41.89 -9.46 0.91
CA TYR A 652 41.27 -8.17 0.66
C TYR A 652 40.84 -7.54 2.00
N PRO A 653 40.99 -6.21 2.16
CA PRO A 653 40.37 -5.49 3.26
C PRO A 653 38.85 -5.47 3.08
N ASP A 654 38.11 -5.29 4.19
CA ASP A 654 36.64 -5.18 4.18
C ASP A 654 36.13 -4.07 3.26
N SER A 655 36.94 -3.02 3.05
CA SER A 655 36.58 -1.94 2.13
C SER A 655 36.54 -2.35 0.65
N MET A 656 37.07 -3.53 0.32
CA MET A 656 37.09 -4.10 -1.02
C MET A 656 36.15 -5.30 -1.13
N ALA A 657 36.21 -6.25 -0.18
CA ALA A 657 35.35 -7.42 -0.16
C ALA A 657 35.21 -7.99 1.26
N GLU A 658 33.99 -8.42 1.59
CA GLU A 658 33.63 -9.06 2.85
C GLU A 658 33.01 -10.44 2.58
N ALA A 659 33.09 -11.34 3.56
CA ALA A 659 32.33 -12.58 3.53
C ALA A 659 31.81 -12.98 4.90
N VAL A 660 30.63 -13.59 4.89
CA VAL A 660 29.99 -14.17 6.07
C VAL A 660 29.82 -15.67 5.88
N ARG A 661 30.16 -16.43 6.91
CA ARG A 661 29.84 -17.85 7.03
C ARG A 661 28.67 -18.03 7.99
N LEU A 662 27.69 -18.84 7.58
CA LEU A 662 26.56 -19.26 8.42
C LEU A 662 26.59 -20.77 8.61
N ARG A 663 26.69 -21.25 9.87
CA ARG A 663 26.80 -22.68 10.18
C ARG A 663 25.83 -23.12 11.27
N GLY A 664 25.03 -24.15 11.00
CA GLY A 664 24.10 -24.74 11.97
C GLY A 664 22.96 -25.49 11.30
N ASN A 665 22.30 -26.41 12.01
CA ASN A 665 21.16 -27.19 11.51
C ASN A 665 21.38 -27.82 10.13
N ASP A 666 22.51 -28.52 9.95
CA ASP A 666 22.90 -29.14 8.67
C ASP A 666 23.05 -28.15 7.50
N ARG A 667 23.23 -26.85 7.78
CA ARG A 667 23.54 -25.79 6.82
C ARG A 667 24.95 -25.27 7.05
N ASP A 668 25.69 -25.02 5.97
CA ASP A 668 27.01 -24.38 5.99
C ASP A 668 27.15 -23.51 4.73
N TYR A 669 26.83 -22.22 4.86
CA TYR A 669 26.85 -21.26 3.77
C TYR A 669 28.02 -20.29 3.91
N VAL A 670 28.57 -19.85 2.78
CA VAL A 670 29.47 -18.71 2.71
C VAL A 670 28.92 -17.74 1.68
N ALA A 671 28.72 -16.48 2.06
CA ALA A 671 28.30 -15.42 1.17
C ALA A 671 29.44 -14.40 1.03
N VAL A 672 29.93 -14.20 -0.19
CA VAL A 672 30.96 -13.20 -0.53
C VAL A 672 30.29 -11.99 -1.15
N ILE A 673 30.68 -10.81 -0.70
CA ILE A 673 30.17 -9.51 -1.13
C ILE A 673 31.36 -8.62 -1.47
N CYS A 674 31.51 -8.28 -2.74
CA CYS A 674 32.53 -7.38 -3.24
C CYS A 674 31.96 -5.96 -3.34
N HIS A 675 32.62 -5.02 -2.68
CA HIS A 675 32.27 -3.59 -2.68
C HIS A 675 32.99 -2.82 -3.79
N GLN A 676 34.11 -3.36 -4.26
CA GLN A 676 34.92 -2.84 -5.36
C GLN A 676 35.14 -3.94 -6.41
N GLU A 677 35.61 -3.54 -7.59
CA GLU A 677 36.05 -4.47 -8.63
C GLU A 677 37.34 -5.17 -8.18
N VAL A 678 37.20 -6.33 -7.54
CA VAL A 678 38.33 -7.14 -7.04
C VAL A 678 38.67 -8.30 -7.96
N ASN A 679 37.73 -8.68 -8.83
CA ASN A 679 37.93 -9.71 -9.84
C ASN A 679 38.72 -9.11 -11.02
N SER A 680 39.72 -9.85 -11.50
CA SER A 680 40.38 -9.53 -12.76
C SER A 680 40.16 -10.69 -13.73
N PRO A 681 40.36 -10.54 -15.05
CA PRO A 681 40.12 -11.63 -16.01
C PRO A 681 40.89 -12.93 -15.71
N THR A 682 41.90 -12.88 -14.84
CA THR A 682 42.73 -14.01 -14.42
C THR A 682 42.58 -14.40 -12.96
N ASP A 683 41.71 -13.74 -12.18
CA ASP A 683 41.66 -13.87 -10.72
C ASP A 683 40.21 -14.04 -10.24
N MET A 684 40.03 -14.69 -9.10
CA MET A 684 38.72 -14.99 -8.52
C MET A 684 38.79 -14.80 -7.01
N VAL A 685 37.65 -14.54 -6.38
CA VAL A 685 37.58 -14.45 -4.91
C VAL A 685 37.61 -15.84 -4.30
N GLU A 686 38.31 -15.98 -3.18
CA GLU A 686 38.33 -17.17 -2.32
C GLU A 686 37.89 -16.79 -0.91
N ALA A 687 36.94 -17.55 -0.34
CA ALA A 687 36.60 -17.48 1.08
C ALA A 687 36.34 -18.90 1.59
N GLU A 688 36.97 -19.29 2.71
CA GLU A 688 36.78 -20.62 3.32
C GLU A 688 37.05 -21.82 2.37
N GLY A 689 37.96 -21.64 1.40
CA GLY A 689 38.27 -22.62 0.36
C GLY A 689 37.26 -22.67 -0.78
N CYS A 690 36.24 -21.82 -0.77
CA CYS A 690 35.27 -21.63 -1.84
C CYS A 690 35.76 -20.55 -2.80
N MET A 691 35.69 -20.81 -4.11
CA MET A 691 36.20 -19.91 -5.14
C MET A 691 35.11 -19.51 -6.13
N GLY A 692 35.10 -18.25 -6.57
CA GLY A 692 34.09 -17.80 -7.53
C GLY A 692 34.42 -16.50 -8.22
N PHE A 693 33.84 -16.30 -9.41
CA PHE A 693 33.98 -15.07 -10.18
C PHE A 693 32.64 -14.32 -10.19
N GLY A 694 32.61 -13.17 -9.54
CA GLY A 694 31.44 -12.32 -9.40
C GLY A 694 31.55 -11.39 -8.19
N THR A 695 30.65 -10.42 -8.10
CA THR A 695 30.61 -9.43 -7.01
C THR A 695 29.71 -9.87 -5.85
N ILE A 696 28.76 -10.77 -6.08
CA ILE A 696 28.00 -11.43 -5.01
C ILE A 696 27.88 -12.91 -5.30
N ILE A 697 28.35 -13.74 -4.37
CA ILE A 697 28.41 -15.19 -4.55
C ILE A 697 27.96 -15.88 -3.27
N VAL A 698 27.07 -16.85 -3.39
CA VAL A 698 26.65 -17.71 -2.26
C VAL A 698 27.09 -19.15 -2.53
N PHE A 699 27.79 -19.73 -1.56
CA PHE A 699 28.28 -21.10 -1.57
C PHE A 699 27.50 -21.93 -0.54
N ASP A 700 27.01 -23.09 -0.94
CA ASP A 700 26.47 -24.12 -0.04
C ASP A 700 27.51 -25.23 0.10
N ARG A 701 28.30 -25.16 1.17
CA ARG A 701 29.42 -26.07 1.43
C ARG A 701 28.97 -27.49 1.77
N THR A 702 27.66 -27.70 1.98
CA THR A 702 27.09 -29.04 2.15
C THR A 702 26.89 -29.75 0.81
N ARG A 703 26.84 -28.99 -0.28
CA ARG A 703 26.63 -29.50 -1.65
C ARG A 703 27.89 -29.41 -2.49
N GLU A 704 28.46 -28.22 -2.61
CA GLU A 704 29.65 -27.95 -3.43
C GLU A 704 30.51 -26.88 -2.77
N THR A 705 31.78 -27.20 -2.57
CA THR A 705 32.71 -26.30 -1.88
C THR A 705 33.52 -25.44 -2.84
N LEU A 706 33.45 -25.68 -4.15
CA LEU A 706 34.40 -25.13 -5.12
C LEU A 706 33.78 -24.04 -6.01
N ALA A 707 32.51 -24.17 -6.39
CA ALA A 707 31.77 -23.21 -7.21
C ALA A 707 30.50 -22.76 -6.49
N GLY A 708 30.23 -21.46 -6.49
CA GLY A 708 29.08 -20.85 -5.84
C GLY A 708 28.04 -20.36 -6.85
N THR A 709 26.83 -20.09 -6.36
CA THR A 709 25.83 -19.39 -7.16
C THR A 709 26.18 -17.91 -7.19
N VAL A 710 26.59 -17.43 -8.36
CA VAL A 710 26.85 -16.01 -8.59
C VAL A 710 25.52 -15.28 -8.76
N LEU A 711 25.26 -14.29 -7.91
CA LEU A 711 24.06 -13.48 -7.94
C LEU A 711 24.27 -12.17 -8.70
N ASP A 712 25.48 -11.62 -8.62
CA ASP A 712 25.91 -10.39 -9.29
C ASP A 712 27.34 -10.59 -9.81
N TYR A 713 27.64 -10.06 -11.00
CA TYR A 713 28.95 -10.25 -11.64
C TYR A 713 29.89 -9.08 -11.40
#